data_AF-A0A838T488-F1
#
_entry.id   AF-A0A838T488-F1
#
_cell.length_a   1.000
_cell.length_b   1.000
_cell.length_c   1.000
_cell.angle_alpha   90.00
_cell.angle_beta   90.00
_cell.angle_gamma   90.00
#
_symmetry.space_group_name_H-M   'P 1'
#
loop_
_entity.id
_entity.type
_entity.pdbx_description
1 polymer ?
#
loop_
_entity_poly.entity_id
_entity_poly.type
_entity_poly.pdbx_seq_one_letter_code
_entity_poly.pdbx_strand_id
1 'polypeptide(L)'
;MGCPRHLYLGNTITGPGSLNPDILTRGIGISSSDADYILEPYCDPSQSPCTPVVNQFTNLYRGVYALVSDGTQLTHTLTLDQNNFSGTYRGIYMSAYTNNPVITSNTFNLDLLPSGQIYGLYMSACTGYTVQENDFTGPANGPPLLANSYGIIVNNSGQYANLIYRNDFTGLQYGAASMGENAGNIVNYITNGLVFKCNDFITSKYNIAVFSPSSPAIIGSIQRSQGSCSGSNGPAGNRFYDSAPVIWQLYHDGLSSAAITYYHHSNGAYVPVASKVKSPWVLNNCNIHSDGNTCPKLITKGNGFGYRSAISPSEEMIAAINAYEHQEDSLNAMIDGGNTQKLVSEVNDPKVSSSKLTKDLLAASPYLSDSVLMSSILRNPPMNDNELQQLVLSNSPLDDTTFSLLKTTNAKLADNGAIKDAQEAEASAMDLLQAQIGDLFTWRNYELYQLVNYYVANNESDSAREFLLSKNENTMALPFVFQNGDFKTADNIIASMPETNSDEKNLKDYYSIMLTRAESGNSMDSLTDDQWNEVQKMANKNSIAGYLALNLLDHVKGETYEEDFPPIIEEGTDTAMQRTSKGYSQEKITVDLIPNPAQNQVIITIGNMGTSESIWMEIFDVMGNKFAAIPFGAAQLSYTVNTSMYPPGIYLLNFKSDNQIVTQKKLIVLKK
;
A
#
# COMPACT_ATOMS: atom_id res chain seq x y z
N MET A 1 30.62 -11.11 11.48
CA MET A 1 30.48 -12.58 11.51
C MET A 1 29.00 -12.87 11.60
N GLY A 2 28.38 -13.33 10.51
CA GLY A 2 26.94 -13.60 10.49
C GLY A 2 26.59 -14.83 11.33
N CYS A 3 25.44 -14.80 12.00
CA CYS A 3 24.87 -16.00 12.60
C CYS A 3 24.58 -17.01 11.48
N PRO A 4 24.93 -18.30 11.61
CA PRO A 4 24.57 -19.29 10.60
C PRO A 4 23.05 -19.39 10.48
N ARG A 5 22.54 -19.31 9.25
CA ARG A 5 21.11 -19.48 8.94
C ARG A 5 20.60 -20.80 9.50
N HIS A 6 19.60 -20.73 10.37
CA HIS A 6 19.04 -21.93 10.99
C HIS A 6 18.08 -22.66 10.03
N LEU A 7 18.14 -23.99 10.02
CA LEU A 7 17.33 -24.82 9.13
C LEU A 7 16.48 -25.78 9.97
N TYR A 8 15.16 -25.68 9.83
CA TYR A 8 14.18 -26.50 10.52
C TYR A 8 13.47 -27.40 9.50
N LEU A 9 13.88 -28.68 9.43
CA LEU A 9 13.33 -29.65 8.49
C LEU A 9 12.51 -30.74 9.18
N GLY A 10 11.25 -30.90 8.80
CA GLY A 10 10.39 -32.02 9.24
C GLY A 10 10.17 -32.13 10.75
N ASN A 11 10.21 -31.02 11.47
CA ASN A 11 10.04 -30.96 12.93
C ASN A 11 8.58 -31.16 13.34
N THR A 12 8.36 -31.57 14.58
CA THR A 12 7.04 -31.55 15.23
C THR A 12 7.11 -30.75 16.51
N ILE A 13 6.37 -29.65 16.57
CA ILE A 13 6.31 -28.71 17.69
C ILE A 13 4.87 -28.68 18.19
N THR A 14 4.65 -29.10 19.44
CA THR A 14 3.30 -29.35 19.98
C THR A 14 3.12 -28.68 21.33
N GLY A 15 2.02 -27.92 21.48
CA GLY A 15 1.59 -27.37 22.77
C GLY A 15 0.85 -28.40 23.65
N PRO A 16 0.52 -28.07 24.91
CA PRO A 16 -0.05 -28.99 25.92
C PRO A 16 -1.42 -29.64 25.62
N GLY A 17 -1.95 -29.57 24.40
CA GLY A 17 -3.18 -30.24 23.97
C GLY A 17 -4.47 -29.56 24.44
N SER A 18 -5.59 -29.93 23.83
CA SER A 18 -6.92 -29.32 24.03
C SER A 18 -7.58 -29.57 25.39
N LEU A 19 -6.94 -30.35 26.27
CA LEU A 19 -7.46 -30.68 27.61
C LEU A 19 -7.05 -29.66 28.68
N ASN A 20 -6.19 -28.69 28.36
CA ASN A 20 -5.88 -27.59 29.28
C ASN A 20 -6.81 -26.39 29.01
N PRO A 21 -7.73 -26.04 29.93
CA PRO A 21 -8.66 -24.92 29.76
C PRO A 21 -7.97 -23.55 29.80
N ASP A 22 -6.70 -23.47 30.22
CA ASP A 22 -5.95 -22.22 30.22
C ASP A 22 -5.36 -21.93 28.84
N ILE A 23 -6.08 -21.09 28.09
CA ILE A 23 -5.78 -20.64 26.73
C ILE A 23 -4.34 -20.12 26.57
N LEU A 24 -3.79 -19.45 27.60
CA LEU A 24 -2.45 -18.85 27.54
C LEU A 24 -1.33 -19.88 27.70
N THR A 25 -1.65 -21.11 28.13
CA THR A 25 -0.65 -22.17 28.32
C THR A 25 -0.26 -22.88 27.03
N ARG A 26 -0.94 -22.64 25.89
CA ARG A 26 -0.61 -23.31 24.62
C ARG A 26 0.76 -22.91 24.05
N GLY A 27 1.39 -21.84 24.55
CA GLY A 27 2.78 -21.49 24.25
C GLY A 27 3.05 -21.03 22.81
N ILE A 28 4.32 -20.72 22.52
CA ILE A 28 4.82 -20.29 21.21
C ILE A 28 5.73 -21.39 20.66
N GLY A 29 5.57 -21.77 19.40
CA GLY A 29 6.41 -22.78 18.76
C GLY A 29 7.83 -22.28 18.50
N ILE A 30 7.97 -21.19 17.74
CA ILE A 30 9.23 -20.47 17.50
C ILE A 30 9.04 -19.00 17.84
N SER A 31 9.92 -18.47 18.68
CA SER A 31 10.04 -17.03 18.97
C SER A 31 11.41 -16.56 18.54
N SER A 32 11.47 -15.48 17.75
CA SER A 32 12.72 -14.99 17.17
C SER A 32 12.74 -13.47 17.03
N SER A 33 13.89 -12.87 17.29
CA SER A 33 14.17 -11.45 17.05
C SER A 33 15.45 -11.32 16.24
N ASP A 34 15.45 -10.49 15.20
CA ASP A 34 16.59 -10.23 14.32
C ASP A 34 17.26 -11.54 13.80
N ALA A 35 16.43 -12.50 13.36
CA ALA A 35 16.88 -13.86 13.02
C ALA A 35 16.61 -14.26 11.57
N ASP A 36 17.52 -15.09 11.05
CA ASP A 36 17.44 -15.80 9.77
C ASP A 36 17.15 -17.28 9.96
N TYR A 37 16.07 -17.77 9.35
CA TYR A 37 15.82 -19.20 9.30
C TYR A 37 14.88 -19.65 8.18
N ILE A 38 14.99 -20.95 7.88
CA ILE A 38 14.19 -21.65 6.88
C ILE A 38 13.42 -22.78 7.56
N LEU A 39 12.11 -22.83 7.34
CA LEU A 39 11.21 -23.92 7.70
C LEU A 39 10.69 -24.57 6.42
N GLU A 40 11.21 -25.74 6.12
CA GLU A 40 10.89 -26.49 4.90
C GLU A 40 10.68 -27.99 5.20
N PRO A 41 10.06 -28.75 4.30
CA PRO A 41 9.95 -30.19 4.47
C PRO A 41 11.31 -30.87 4.45
N TYR A 42 11.49 -31.85 5.34
CA TYR A 42 12.60 -32.77 5.24
C TYR A 42 12.35 -33.81 4.14
N CYS A 43 13.32 -33.98 3.25
CA CYS A 43 13.34 -35.07 2.28
C CYS A 43 14.59 -35.92 2.56
N ASP A 44 14.40 -37.19 2.87
CA ASP A 44 15.52 -38.12 3.07
C ASP A 44 16.23 -38.34 1.71
N PRO A 45 17.49 -37.89 1.56
CA PRO A 45 18.21 -38.01 0.29
C PRO A 45 18.51 -39.46 -0.09
N SER A 46 18.35 -40.42 0.83
CA SER A 46 18.51 -41.84 0.55
C SER A 46 17.27 -42.48 -0.10
N GLN A 47 16.14 -41.77 -0.17
CA GLN A 47 14.89 -42.23 -0.79
C GLN A 47 14.61 -41.49 -2.11
N SER A 48 14.24 -42.23 -3.16
CA SER A 48 13.85 -41.65 -4.46
C SER A 48 12.65 -42.39 -5.08
N PRO A 49 11.48 -41.72 -5.27
CA PRO A 49 11.18 -40.37 -4.78
C PRO A 49 11.05 -40.37 -3.24
N CYS A 50 11.65 -39.38 -2.56
CA CYS A 50 11.41 -39.21 -1.13
C CYS A 50 9.96 -38.78 -0.89
N THR A 51 9.40 -39.14 0.25
CA THR A 51 8.15 -38.55 0.74
C THR A 51 8.52 -37.39 1.68
N PRO A 52 8.23 -36.12 1.32
CA PRO A 52 8.57 -34.99 2.18
C PRO A 52 7.86 -35.07 3.53
N VAL A 53 8.62 -34.89 4.61
CA VAL A 53 8.12 -34.76 5.97
C VAL A 53 8.05 -33.27 6.29
N VAL A 54 6.84 -32.70 6.27
CA VAL A 54 6.60 -31.28 6.54
C VAL A 54 6.77 -30.94 8.02
N ASN A 55 7.13 -29.69 8.37
CA ASN A 55 7.09 -29.27 9.77
C ASN A 55 5.63 -29.18 10.26
N GLN A 56 5.41 -29.57 11.51
CA GLN A 56 4.11 -29.61 12.17
C GLN A 56 4.10 -28.69 13.39
N PHE A 57 3.18 -27.73 13.42
CA PHE A 57 2.91 -26.82 14.55
C PHE A 57 1.52 -27.12 15.08
N THR A 58 1.41 -27.79 16.22
CA THR A 58 0.14 -28.36 16.70
C THR A 58 -0.27 -27.82 18.06
N ASN A 59 -1.53 -27.40 18.22
CA ASN A 59 -2.13 -26.98 19.50
C ASN A 59 -1.34 -25.86 20.21
N LEU A 60 -0.83 -24.89 19.46
CA LEU A 60 -0.06 -23.75 19.99
C LEU A 60 -0.90 -22.48 20.11
N TYR A 61 -0.53 -21.57 21.02
CA TYR A 61 -1.10 -20.22 21.03
C TYR A 61 -0.60 -19.46 19.80
N ARG A 62 0.72 -19.51 19.56
CA ARG A 62 1.37 -19.04 18.34
C ARG A 62 2.24 -20.13 17.73
N GLY A 63 2.15 -20.33 16.41
CA GLY A 63 3.11 -21.16 15.69
C GLY A 63 4.49 -20.49 15.64
N VAL A 64 4.56 -19.32 15.01
CA VAL A 64 5.77 -18.52 14.84
C VAL A 64 5.51 -17.07 15.28
N TYR A 65 6.43 -16.50 16.06
CA TYR A 65 6.47 -15.10 16.48
C TYR A 65 7.83 -14.50 16.13
N ALA A 66 7.87 -13.66 15.10
CA ALA A 66 9.12 -13.13 14.56
C ALA A 66 9.15 -11.61 14.51
N LEU A 67 10.21 -11.01 15.04
CA LEU A 67 10.38 -9.56 15.14
C LEU A 67 11.69 -9.12 14.49
N VAL A 68 11.67 -7.96 13.84
CA VAL A 68 12.89 -7.20 13.55
C VAL A 68 12.95 -6.00 14.50
N SER A 69 14.00 -5.96 15.32
CA SER A 69 14.27 -4.88 16.27
C SER A 69 15.43 -4.00 15.82
N ASP A 70 16.43 -4.52 15.10
CA ASP A 70 17.58 -3.70 14.71
C ASP A 70 17.22 -2.71 13.61
N GLY A 71 16.42 -3.14 12.64
CA GLY A 71 16.20 -2.38 11.41
C GLY A 71 17.46 -2.23 10.53
N THR A 72 18.68 -2.43 11.03
CA THR A 72 19.91 -2.46 10.21
C THR A 72 20.34 -3.86 9.79
N GLN A 73 19.73 -4.88 10.40
CA GLN A 73 19.91 -6.30 10.08
C GLN A 73 18.75 -6.85 9.24
N LEU A 74 18.11 -6.02 8.41
CA LEU A 74 17.05 -6.47 7.51
C LEU A 74 17.54 -7.36 6.36
N THR A 75 18.83 -7.72 6.27
CA THR A 75 19.25 -8.75 5.31
C THR A 75 18.75 -10.15 5.70
N HIS A 76 18.32 -10.31 6.95
CA HIS A 76 17.69 -11.55 7.39
C HIS A 76 16.32 -11.73 6.71
N THR A 77 16.12 -12.87 6.06
CA THR A 77 14.85 -13.28 5.48
C THR A 77 14.38 -14.60 6.07
N LEU A 78 13.07 -14.65 6.34
CA LEU A 78 12.36 -15.82 6.80
C LEU A 78 11.80 -16.57 5.60
N THR A 79 12.06 -17.87 5.52
CA THR A 79 11.39 -18.74 4.53
C THR A 79 10.59 -19.79 5.26
N LEU A 80 9.27 -19.75 5.11
CA LEU A 80 8.33 -20.71 5.66
C LEU A 80 7.58 -21.31 4.47
N ASP A 81 8.07 -22.45 3.97
CA ASP A 81 7.47 -23.15 2.85
C ASP A 81 6.96 -24.53 3.27
N GLN A 82 5.73 -24.88 2.87
CA GLN A 82 5.14 -26.21 3.07
C GLN A 82 5.10 -26.67 4.54
N ASN A 83 4.70 -25.79 5.46
CA ASN A 83 4.49 -26.12 6.87
C ASN A 83 3.00 -26.32 7.18
N ASN A 84 2.70 -27.11 8.21
CA ASN A 84 1.34 -27.34 8.67
C ASN A 84 1.12 -26.78 10.08
N PHE A 85 0.21 -25.82 10.20
CA PHE A 85 -0.27 -25.26 11.46
C PHE A 85 -1.66 -25.83 11.75
N SER A 86 -1.78 -26.65 12.79
CA SER A 86 -3.01 -27.39 13.10
C SER A 86 -3.45 -27.17 14.54
N GLY A 87 -4.70 -26.74 14.72
CA GLY A 87 -5.22 -26.45 16.06
C GLY A 87 -4.53 -25.23 16.71
N THR A 88 -3.94 -24.34 15.92
CA THR A 88 -3.29 -23.12 16.40
C THR A 88 -4.30 -21.98 16.51
N TYR A 89 -4.14 -21.10 17.50
CA TYR A 89 -4.94 -19.87 17.57
C TYR A 89 -4.36 -18.78 16.66
N ARG A 90 -3.03 -18.64 16.66
CA ARG A 90 -2.29 -17.68 15.83
C ARG A 90 -1.21 -18.47 15.08
N GLY A 91 -1.24 -18.46 13.75
CA GLY A 91 -0.29 -19.22 12.93
C GLY A 91 1.10 -18.58 12.97
N ILE A 92 1.28 -17.53 12.17
CA ILE A 92 2.53 -16.77 12.04
C ILE A 92 2.27 -15.30 12.33
N TYR A 93 3.04 -14.72 13.23
CA TYR A 93 3.18 -13.28 13.41
C TYR A 93 4.56 -12.84 12.94
N MET A 94 4.61 -11.81 12.10
CA MET A 94 5.85 -11.15 11.71
C MET A 94 5.72 -9.64 11.87
N SER A 95 6.78 -9.00 12.36
CA SER A 95 6.85 -7.56 12.56
C SER A 95 8.12 -6.96 11.94
N ALA A 96 7.96 -5.91 11.13
CA ALA A 96 9.02 -5.11 10.52
C ALA A 96 10.00 -5.86 9.59
N TYR A 97 9.58 -6.99 9.00
CA TYR A 97 10.37 -7.66 7.96
C TYR A 97 10.18 -6.96 6.61
N THR A 98 11.23 -6.34 6.07
CA THR A 98 11.16 -5.53 4.84
C THR A 98 11.99 -6.08 3.67
N ASN A 99 12.59 -7.25 3.83
CA ASN A 99 13.49 -7.87 2.84
C ASN A 99 13.00 -9.26 2.43
N ASN A 100 11.85 -9.27 1.76
CA ASN A 100 11.24 -10.46 1.16
C ASN A 100 11.16 -11.70 2.05
N PRO A 101 10.46 -11.64 3.19
CA PRO A 101 10.04 -12.86 3.87
C PRO A 101 9.12 -13.67 2.93
N VAL A 102 9.33 -14.98 2.89
CA VAL A 102 8.67 -15.93 1.99
C VAL A 102 7.77 -16.86 2.80
N ILE A 103 6.48 -16.83 2.51
CA ILE A 103 5.44 -17.63 3.18
C ILE A 103 4.63 -18.32 2.08
N THR A 104 5.00 -19.56 1.77
CA THR A 104 4.45 -20.26 0.62
C THR A 104 3.99 -21.66 0.92
N SER A 105 2.96 -22.13 0.20
CA SER A 105 2.50 -23.52 0.29
C SER A 105 2.14 -24.01 1.71
N ASN A 106 1.92 -23.14 2.70
CA ASN A 106 1.61 -23.55 4.07
C ASN A 106 0.12 -23.84 4.23
N THR A 107 -0.22 -24.69 5.19
CA THR A 107 -1.61 -24.95 5.58
C THR A 107 -1.86 -24.45 7.00
N PHE A 108 -2.93 -23.68 7.19
CA PHE A 108 -3.37 -23.16 8.48
C PHE A 108 -4.78 -23.67 8.78
N ASN A 109 -4.89 -24.56 9.77
CA ASN A 109 -6.15 -25.05 10.30
C ASN A 109 -6.36 -24.48 11.70
N LEU A 110 -7.08 -23.37 11.79
CA LEU A 110 -7.21 -22.59 13.02
C LEU A 110 -8.17 -23.25 14.03
N ASP A 111 -7.84 -23.19 15.30
CA ASP A 111 -8.73 -23.63 16.40
C ASP A 111 -9.59 -22.48 16.92
N LEU A 112 -10.72 -22.82 17.54
CA LEU A 112 -11.61 -21.85 18.14
C LEU A 112 -10.99 -21.27 19.42
N LEU A 113 -10.84 -19.95 19.46
CA LEU A 113 -10.54 -19.21 20.68
C LEU A 113 -11.85 -18.62 21.24
N PRO A 114 -12.38 -19.11 22.38
CA PRO A 114 -13.70 -18.71 22.87
C PRO A 114 -13.86 -17.20 23.11
N SER A 115 -12.79 -16.53 23.50
CA SER A 115 -12.72 -15.08 23.66
C SER A 115 -11.40 -14.57 23.09
N GLY A 116 -11.46 -13.96 21.91
CA GLY A 116 -10.29 -13.37 21.24
C GLY A 116 -10.37 -13.49 19.72
N GLN A 117 -9.35 -12.97 19.04
CA GLN A 117 -9.17 -13.09 17.60
C GLN A 117 -8.10 -14.15 17.28
N ILE A 118 -8.34 -14.90 16.20
CA ILE A 118 -7.45 -15.94 15.67
C ILE A 118 -7.04 -15.60 14.24
N TYR A 119 -5.83 -16.01 13.84
CA TYR A 119 -5.36 -15.77 12.48
C TYR A 119 -4.39 -16.81 11.96
N GLY A 120 -4.32 -16.97 10.64
CA GLY A 120 -3.29 -17.75 9.98
C GLY A 120 -1.97 -16.98 9.89
N LEU A 121 -2.01 -15.82 9.26
CA LEU A 121 -0.85 -14.95 9.08
C LEU A 121 -1.18 -13.51 9.48
N TYR A 122 -0.32 -12.92 10.31
CA TYR A 122 -0.38 -11.51 10.65
C TYR A 122 0.97 -10.88 10.31
N MET A 123 0.95 -9.81 9.51
CA MET A 123 2.13 -9.01 9.15
C MET A 123 1.96 -7.56 9.60
N SER A 124 2.77 -7.13 10.58
CA SER A 124 2.86 -5.73 11.06
C SER A 124 4.08 -5.05 10.45
N ALA A 125 3.93 -3.92 9.76
CA ALA A 125 5.06 -3.17 9.19
C ALA A 125 5.98 -4.01 8.28
N CYS A 126 5.49 -5.11 7.73
CA CYS A 126 6.26 -5.93 6.79
C CYS A 126 6.07 -5.41 5.37
N THR A 127 7.10 -5.50 4.54
CA THR A 127 7.02 -5.13 3.13
C THR A 127 7.92 -5.99 2.26
N GLY A 128 7.63 -6.00 0.96
CA GLY A 128 8.36 -6.74 -0.05
C GLY A 128 8.24 -8.24 0.07
N TYR A 129 7.21 -8.74 0.75
CA TYR A 129 7.01 -10.14 1.08
C TYR A 129 6.45 -10.96 -0.09
N THR A 130 6.73 -12.26 -0.05
CA THR A 130 6.12 -13.26 -0.94
C THR A 130 5.14 -14.11 -0.15
N VAL A 131 3.83 -13.87 -0.33
CA VAL A 131 2.77 -14.67 0.31
C VAL A 131 1.88 -15.31 -0.73
N GLN A 132 2.12 -16.59 -1.02
CA GLN A 132 1.44 -17.27 -2.11
C GLN A 132 1.23 -18.77 -1.94
N GLU A 133 0.16 -19.28 -2.56
CA GLU A 133 -0.18 -20.71 -2.55
C GLU A 133 -0.40 -21.30 -1.14
N ASN A 134 -0.77 -20.49 -0.14
CA ASN A 134 -1.13 -20.97 1.19
C ASN A 134 -2.63 -21.28 1.29
N ASP A 135 -2.98 -22.22 2.17
CA ASP A 135 -4.36 -22.60 2.49
C ASP A 135 -4.71 -22.16 3.92
N PHE A 136 -5.70 -21.30 4.04
CA PHE A 136 -6.22 -20.80 5.31
C PHE A 136 -7.63 -21.32 5.57
N THR A 137 -7.75 -22.19 6.56
CA THR A 137 -9.02 -22.79 6.98
C THR A 137 -9.36 -22.37 8.41
N GLY A 138 -10.53 -21.77 8.58
CA GLY A 138 -11.06 -21.40 9.88
C GLY A 138 -11.60 -22.59 10.70
N PRO A 139 -12.04 -22.36 11.94
CA PRO A 139 -12.41 -23.43 12.86
C PRO A 139 -13.67 -24.19 12.42
N ALA A 140 -13.56 -25.52 12.36
CA ALA A 140 -14.58 -26.41 11.79
C ALA A 140 -15.95 -26.44 12.53
N ASN A 141 -16.03 -26.02 13.81
CA ASN A 141 -17.18 -26.31 14.69
C ASN A 141 -17.62 -25.14 15.61
N GLY A 142 -17.47 -23.87 15.23
CA GLY A 142 -17.90 -22.74 16.06
C GLY A 142 -19.26 -22.16 15.65
N PRO A 143 -20.31 -22.19 16.50
CA PRO A 143 -21.50 -21.34 16.35
C PRO A 143 -21.29 -19.95 16.99
N PRO A 144 -21.78 -18.86 16.37
CA PRO A 144 -22.26 -18.81 15.00
C PRO A 144 -21.02 -18.75 14.09
N LEU A 145 -21.02 -19.61 13.08
CA LEU A 145 -20.01 -19.78 12.04
C LEU A 145 -19.14 -18.52 11.87
N LEU A 146 -17.82 -18.69 11.99
CA LEU A 146 -16.80 -17.67 11.71
C LEU A 146 -16.51 -16.67 12.87
N ALA A 147 -16.27 -17.15 14.08
CA ALA A 147 -15.92 -16.29 15.21
C ALA A 147 -14.49 -15.72 15.08
N ASN A 148 -14.38 -14.42 14.84
CA ASN A 148 -13.16 -13.59 14.97
C ASN A 148 -11.91 -14.14 14.27
N SER A 149 -12.11 -14.80 13.12
CA SER A 149 -11.05 -15.50 12.41
C SER A 149 -10.59 -14.79 11.14
N TYR A 150 -9.28 -14.70 10.99
CA TYR A 150 -8.63 -14.03 9.87
C TYR A 150 -7.71 -15.02 9.13
N GLY A 151 -7.77 -15.08 7.81
CA GLY A 151 -6.76 -15.81 7.04
C GLY A 151 -5.44 -15.07 7.09
N ILE A 152 -5.43 -13.88 6.49
CA ILE A 152 -4.30 -12.95 6.49
C ILE A 152 -4.72 -11.59 7.05
N ILE A 153 -3.87 -10.99 7.88
CA ILE A 153 -3.93 -9.58 8.27
C ILE A 153 -2.65 -8.89 7.79
N VAL A 154 -2.80 -7.83 7.01
CA VAL A 154 -1.70 -6.91 6.64
C VAL A 154 -1.92 -5.58 7.35
N ASN A 155 -0.97 -5.17 8.18
CA ASN A 155 -1.07 -3.93 8.94
C ASN A 155 0.16 -3.04 8.69
N ASN A 156 -0.07 -1.84 8.16
CA ASN A 156 0.96 -0.83 7.90
C ASN A 156 2.14 -1.32 7.04
N SER A 157 1.90 -2.04 5.94
CA SER A 157 2.98 -2.46 5.02
C SER A 157 3.65 -1.29 4.28
N GLY A 158 3.12 -0.08 4.43
CA GLY A 158 3.66 1.14 3.86
C GLY A 158 3.38 1.28 2.37
N GLN A 159 4.22 2.09 1.72
CA GLN A 159 4.01 2.55 0.33
C GLN A 159 4.52 1.60 -0.76
N TYR A 160 5.22 0.54 -0.40
CA TYR A 160 5.85 -0.33 -1.38
C TYR A 160 4.84 -1.33 -1.95
N ALA A 161 5.15 -1.82 -3.15
CA ALA A 161 4.34 -2.85 -3.80
C ALA A 161 4.41 -4.14 -2.99
N ASN A 162 3.24 -4.69 -2.68
CA ASN A 162 3.09 -5.94 -1.94
C ASN A 162 2.01 -6.79 -2.61
N LEU A 163 2.25 -8.10 -2.69
CA LEU A 163 1.37 -9.00 -3.43
C LEU A 163 0.95 -10.20 -2.57
N ILE A 164 -0.36 -10.39 -2.43
CA ILE A 164 -0.97 -11.60 -1.87
C ILE A 164 -1.56 -12.40 -3.03
N TYR A 165 -0.96 -13.56 -3.34
CA TYR A 165 -1.20 -14.24 -4.61
C TYR A 165 -1.61 -15.71 -4.47
N ARG A 166 -2.69 -16.14 -5.12
CA ARG A 166 -3.11 -17.57 -5.18
C ARG A 166 -3.20 -18.27 -3.83
N ASN A 167 -3.71 -17.60 -2.80
CA ASN A 167 -4.03 -18.24 -1.53
C ASN A 167 -5.50 -18.69 -1.52
N ASP A 168 -5.77 -19.77 -0.79
CA ASP A 168 -7.11 -20.33 -0.60
C ASP A 168 -7.63 -19.95 0.79
N PHE A 169 -8.89 -19.47 0.87
CA PHE A 169 -9.53 -19.04 2.11
C PHE A 169 -10.87 -19.76 2.32
N THR A 170 -10.96 -20.55 3.39
CA THR A 170 -12.11 -21.41 3.68
C THR A 170 -12.59 -21.25 5.12
N GLY A 171 -13.88 -21.00 5.32
CA GLY A 171 -14.50 -20.96 6.64
C GLY A 171 -13.98 -19.86 7.57
N LEU A 172 -13.66 -18.65 7.07
CA LEU A 172 -13.12 -17.54 7.88
C LEU A 172 -14.09 -16.36 8.05
N GLN A 173 -13.96 -15.58 9.13
CA GLN A 173 -14.71 -14.33 9.23
C GLN A 173 -14.21 -13.35 8.17
N TYR A 174 -12.90 -13.18 8.13
CA TYR A 174 -12.19 -12.38 7.15
C TYR A 174 -11.21 -13.30 6.41
N GLY A 175 -11.36 -13.45 5.10
CA GLY A 175 -10.36 -14.15 4.28
C GLY A 175 -9.03 -13.39 4.34
N ALA A 176 -9.03 -12.19 3.79
CA ALA A 176 -7.94 -11.24 3.88
C ALA A 176 -8.44 -9.90 4.44
N ALA A 177 -7.72 -9.36 5.41
CA ALA A 177 -7.96 -8.05 5.97
C ALA A 177 -6.69 -7.19 5.87
N SER A 178 -6.85 -5.91 5.57
CA SER A 178 -5.80 -4.91 5.74
C SER A 178 -6.23 -3.84 6.74
N MET A 179 -5.26 -3.28 7.45
CA MET A 179 -5.45 -2.15 8.36
C MET A 179 -4.31 -1.14 8.25
N GLY A 180 -4.63 0.15 8.39
CA GLY A 180 -3.63 1.21 8.33
C GLY A 180 -3.10 1.47 6.92
N GLU A 181 -1.89 2.02 6.81
CA GLU A 181 -1.30 2.44 5.55
C GLU A 181 -0.62 1.27 4.82
N ASN A 182 -1.30 0.72 3.80
CA ASN A 182 -0.74 -0.33 2.94
C ASN A 182 -0.70 0.11 1.46
N ALA A 183 -0.69 1.42 1.24
CA ALA A 183 -0.46 2.06 -0.03
C ALA A 183 0.17 3.44 0.15
N GLY A 184 1.00 3.84 -0.80
CA GLY A 184 1.67 5.13 -0.81
C GLY A 184 0.75 6.28 -1.19
N ASN A 185 1.29 7.49 -1.05
CA ASN A 185 0.65 8.70 -1.53
C ASN A 185 0.32 8.59 -3.03
N ILE A 186 -0.79 9.22 -3.41
CA ILE A 186 -1.19 9.33 -4.81
C ILE A 186 -0.22 10.28 -5.50
N VAL A 187 0.56 9.76 -6.44
CA VAL A 187 1.38 10.56 -7.34
C VAL A 187 0.91 10.28 -8.75
N ASN A 188 0.35 11.30 -9.41
CA ASN A 188 -0.27 11.15 -10.74
C ASN A 188 -1.29 9.99 -10.78
N TYR A 189 -2.16 9.91 -9.76
CA TYR A 189 -3.23 8.88 -9.59
C TYR A 189 -2.74 7.44 -9.41
N ILE A 190 -1.44 7.20 -9.52
CA ILE A 190 -0.84 5.92 -9.20
C ILE A 190 -0.62 5.90 -7.69
N THR A 191 -1.11 4.83 -7.07
CA THR A 191 -0.76 4.47 -5.69
C THR A 191 -0.08 3.12 -5.75
N ASN A 192 1.17 3.06 -5.29
CA ASN A 192 1.83 1.78 -5.05
C ASN A 192 1.29 1.20 -3.74
N GLY A 193 1.25 -0.13 -3.61
CA GLY A 193 0.81 -0.72 -2.35
C GLY A 193 0.45 -2.19 -2.44
N LEU A 194 -0.40 -2.60 -1.51
CA LEU A 194 -0.93 -3.95 -1.38
C LEU A 194 -1.95 -4.25 -2.49
N VAL A 195 -1.73 -5.38 -3.17
CA VAL A 195 -2.61 -5.94 -4.18
C VAL A 195 -2.97 -7.39 -3.82
N PHE A 196 -4.26 -7.71 -3.91
CA PHE A 196 -4.76 -9.09 -3.81
C PHE A 196 -5.05 -9.63 -5.21
N LYS A 197 -4.28 -10.62 -5.68
CA LYS A 197 -4.50 -11.26 -6.99
C LYS A 197 -4.68 -12.76 -6.91
N CYS A 198 -5.57 -13.29 -7.75
CA CYS A 198 -5.71 -14.72 -8.00
C CYS A 198 -6.02 -15.59 -6.78
N ASN A 199 -6.54 -15.02 -5.70
CA ASN A 199 -6.91 -15.76 -4.49
C ASN A 199 -8.31 -16.38 -4.63
N ASP A 200 -8.55 -17.47 -3.92
CA ASP A 200 -9.84 -18.16 -3.89
C ASP A 200 -10.51 -17.98 -2.53
N PHE A 201 -11.70 -17.39 -2.54
CA PHE A 201 -12.52 -17.22 -1.35
C PHE A 201 -13.68 -18.21 -1.40
N ILE A 202 -13.52 -19.36 -0.74
CA ILE A 202 -14.44 -20.50 -0.82
C ILE A 202 -15.64 -20.32 0.13
N THR A 203 -15.40 -19.82 1.35
CA THR A 203 -16.43 -19.56 2.37
C THR A 203 -15.94 -18.56 3.43
N SER A 204 -15.99 -17.26 3.16
CA SER A 204 -15.67 -16.25 4.19
C SER A 204 -16.74 -15.15 4.29
N LYS A 205 -17.04 -14.67 5.50
CA LYS A 205 -18.03 -13.58 5.71
C LYS A 205 -17.64 -12.31 4.98
N TYR A 206 -16.38 -11.95 5.09
CA TYR A 206 -15.71 -10.87 4.39
C TYR A 206 -14.57 -11.48 3.59
N ASN A 207 -14.53 -11.30 2.27
CA ASN A 207 -13.46 -11.88 1.46
C ASN A 207 -12.22 -10.99 1.52
N ILE A 208 -12.29 -9.77 0.99
CA ILE A 208 -11.27 -8.74 1.13
C ILE A 208 -11.86 -7.55 1.89
N ALA A 209 -11.24 -7.17 3.00
CA ALA A 209 -11.70 -6.09 3.84
C ALA A 209 -10.58 -5.09 4.18
N VAL A 210 -10.86 -3.80 4.00
CA VAL A 210 -9.93 -2.70 4.29
C VAL A 210 -10.46 -1.89 5.47
N PHE A 211 -9.59 -1.68 6.46
CA PHE A 211 -9.93 -1.00 7.71
C PHE A 211 -8.98 0.13 8.04
N SER A 212 -9.52 1.19 8.62
CA SER A 212 -8.77 2.23 9.29
C SER A 212 -8.57 1.82 10.75
N PRO A 213 -7.39 2.04 11.34
CA PRO A 213 -7.18 1.79 12.75
C PRO A 213 -8.04 2.74 13.60
N SER A 214 -8.14 2.47 14.91
CA SER A 214 -8.90 3.32 15.84
C SER A 214 -8.35 4.74 16.00
N SER A 215 -7.20 5.05 15.38
CA SER A 215 -6.63 6.39 15.33
C SER A 215 -7.29 7.20 14.21
N PRO A 216 -7.97 8.33 14.51
CA PRO A 216 -8.70 9.12 13.53
C PRO A 216 -7.82 9.68 12.39
N ALA A 217 -6.50 9.76 12.58
CA ALA A 217 -5.59 10.36 11.62
C ALA A 217 -5.14 9.41 10.48
N ILE A 218 -5.42 8.11 10.58
CA ILE A 218 -4.93 7.11 9.64
C ILE A 218 -6.12 6.45 8.97
N ILE A 219 -6.13 6.52 7.64
CA ILE A 219 -7.16 5.92 6.81
C ILE A 219 -6.59 4.60 6.26
N GLY A 220 -7.37 3.52 6.37
CA GLY A 220 -7.01 2.24 5.78
C GLY A 220 -6.81 2.36 4.28
N SER A 221 -5.64 1.99 3.78
CA SER A 221 -5.31 2.07 2.35
C SER A 221 -4.73 0.78 1.82
N ILE A 222 -4.99 0.51 0.54
CA ILE A 222 -4.34 -0.48 -0.32
C ILE A 222 -4.16 0.17 -1.69
N GLN A 223 -3.46 -0.48 -2.62
CA GLN A 223 -3.30 0.06 -3.97
C GLN A 223 -4.68 0.31 -4.62
N ARG A 224 -4.93 1.53 -5.10
CA ARG A 224 -6.23 1.93 -5.67
C ARG A 224 -6.66 1.05 -6.83
N SER A 225 -5.72 0.64 -7.68
CA SER A 225 -6.00 -0.26 -8.80
C SER A 225 -5.71 -1.70 -8.40
N GLN A 226 -6.76 -2.43 -8.01
CA GLN A 226 -6.67 -3.88 -7.79
C GLN A 226 -6.79 -4.59 -9.14
N GLY A 227 -5.63 -4.81 -9.77
CA GLY A 227 -5.51 -5.35 -11.13
C GLY A 227 -5.51 -4.26 -12.23
N SER A 228 -5.54 -4.70 -13.49
CA SER A 228 -5.57 -3.87 -14.69
C SER A 228 -6.42 -4.53 -15.78
N CYS A 229 -6.70 -3.84 -16.89
CA CYS A 229 -7.33 -4.46 -18.08
C CYS A 229 -6.31 -4.86 -19.15
N SER A 230 -5.05 -5.09 -18.75
CA SER A 230 -3.95 -5.32 -19.69
C SER A 230 -3.58 -6.80 -19.76
N GLY A 231 -4.10 -7.49 -20.78
CA GLY A 231 -3.87 -8.93 -21.00
C GLY A 231 -4.70 -9.85 -20.11
N SER A 232 -4.62 -11.17 -20.33
CA SER A 232 -5.46 -12.14 -19.63
C SER A 232 -5.14 -12.34 -18.16
N ASN A 233 -3.97 -11.87 -17.69
CA ASN A 233 -3.55 -11.90 -16.28
C ASN A 233 -3.55 -10.50 -15.64
N GLY A 234 -3.99 -9.48 -16.39
CA GLY A 234 -4.12 -8.11 -15.93
C GLY A 234 -5.14 -7.96 -14.80
N PRO A 235 -6.39 -8.44 -14.98
CA PRO A 235 -7.42 -8.28 -13.95
C PRO A 235 -7.04 -8.97 -12.64
N ALA A 236 -7.68 -8.58 -11.54
CA ALA A 236 -7.33 -9.07 -10.21
C ALA A 236 -7.36 -10.60 -10.10
N GLY A 237 -8.27 -11.26 -10.82
CA GLY A 237 -8.31 -12.72 -10.91
C GLY A 237 -8.72 -13.44 -9.64
N ASN A 238 -9.12 -12.75 -8.55
CA ASN A 238 -9.66 -13.44 -7.38
C ASN A 238 -11.01 -14.10 -7.71
N ARG A 239 -11.26 -15.27 -7.13
CA ARG A 239 -12.51 -16.03 -7.27
C ARG A 239 -13.32 -15.96 -5.99
N PHE A 240 -14.60 -15.63 -6.12
CA PHE A 240 -15.56 -15.55 -5.02
C PHE A 240 -16.59 -16.67 -5.16
N TYR A 241 -16.44 -17.73 -4.38
CA TYR A 241 -17.40 -18.82 -4.36
C TYR A 241 -18.49 -18.52 -3.33
N ASP A 242 -19.50 -17.80 -3.79
CA ASP A 242 -20.62 -17.39 -2.95
C ASP A 242 -21.43 -18.60 -2.46
N SER A 243 -21.20 -18.96 -1.20
CA SER A 243 -22.10 -19.78 -0.40
C SER A 243 -22.37 -19.06 0.93
N ALA A 244 -23.51 -19.30 1.57
CA ALA A 244 -23.74 -18.71 2.89
C ALA A 244 -22.64 -19.21 3.85
N PRO A 245 -22.03 -18.33 4.69
CA PRO A 245 -22.47 -16.97 5.05
C PRO A 245 -21.60 -15.81 4.50
N VAL A 246 -21.37 -15.69 3.18
CA VAL A 246 -20.70 -14.50 2.61
C VAL A 246 -21.59 -13.24 2.73
N ILE A 247 -21.12 -12.21 3.44
CA ILE A 247 -21.77 -10.89 3.57
C ILE A 247 -21.18 -9.92 2.53
N TRP A 248 -19.85 -9.75 2.54
CA TRP A 248 -19.15 -8.82 1.65
C TRP A 248 -18.01 -9.51 0.93
N GLN A 249 -17.95 -9.37 -0.39
CA GLN A 249 -16.80 -9.79 -1.18
C GLN A 249 -15.70 -8.74 -1.12
N LEU A 250 -16.09 -7.46 -1.26
CA LEU A 250 -15.20 -6.32 -1.14
C LEU A 250 -15.78 -5.36 -0.10
N TYR A 251 -15.04 -5.15 0.98
CA TYR A 251 -15.46 -4.31 2.10
C TYR A 251 -14.46 -3.20 2.38
N HIS A 252 -14.99 -2.02 2.72
CA HIS A 252 -14.25 -0.95 3.34
C HIS A 252 -15.09 -0.38 4.49
N ASP A 253 -14.45 0.09 5.55
CA ASP A 253 -15.11 0.73 6.68
C ASP A 253 -15.78 2.09 6.36
N GLY A 254 -15.59 2.65 5.17
CA GLY A 254 -16.17 3.91 4.72
C GLY A 254 -15.52 5.19 5.27
N LEU A 255 -14.32 5.10 5.88
CA LEU A 255 -13.58 6.27 6.36
C LEU A 255 -12.66 6.92 5.31
N SER A 256 -12.61 6.35 4.10
CA SER A 256 -11.87 6.87 2.95
C SER A 256 -12.84 7.41 1.89
N SER A 257 -12.58 8.62 1.38
CA SER A 257 -13.22 9.15 0.16
C SER A 257 -12.52 8.71 -1.13
N ALA A 258 -11.34 8.10 -1.04
CA ALA A 258 -10.60 7.62 -2.20
C ALA A 258 -11.22 6.33 -2.74
N ALA A 259 -11.64 6.34 -4.01
CA ALA A 259 -12.11 5.15 -4.70
C ALA A 259 -10.99 4.08 -4.81
N ILE A 260 -11.39 2.81 -4.66
CA ILE A 260 -10.55 1.64 -4.96
C ILE A 260 -11.22 0.90 -6.11
N THR A 261 -10.56 0.89 -7.26
CA THR A 261 -11.07 0.25 -8.48
C THR A 261 -10.63 -1.20 -8.53
N TYR A 262 -11.62 -2.10 -8.59
CA TYR A 262 -11.42 -3.53 -8.74
C TYR A 262 -11.63 -3.96 -10.18
N TYR A 263 -10.52 -4.24 -10.87
CA TYR A 263 -10.50 -4.66 -12.26
C TYR A 263 -10.72 -6.17 -12.35
N HIS A 264 -11.78 -6.61 -13.05
CA HIS A 264 -12.18 -8.01 -13.05
C HIS A 264 -12.48 -8.60 -14.42
N HIS A 265 -12.42 -9.94 -14.50
CA HIS A 265 -12.85 -10.70 -15.68
C HIS A 265 -14.36 -10.69 -15.84
N SER A 266 -14.84 -11.00 -17.03
CA SER A 266 -16.27 -10.90 -17.38
C SER A 266 -17.09 -12.16 -17.08
N ASN A 267 -16.48 -13.22 -16.54
CA ASN A 267 -17.14 -14.53 -16.41
C ASN A 267 -16.89 -15.25 -15.09
N GLY A 268 -17.86 -16.08 -14.70
CA GLY A 268 -17.72 -17.06 -13.63
C GLY A 268 -17.53 -16.46 -12.25
N ALA A 269 -16.77 -17.16 -11.40
CA ALA A 269 -16.46 -16.74 -10.03
C ALA A 269 -15.55 -15.50 -9.94
N TYR A 270 -15.06 -14.98 -11.07
CA TYR A 270 -14.21 -13.79 -11.12
C TYR A 270 -14.98 -12.47 -11.07
N VAL A 271 -16.32 -12.50 -11.27
CA VAL A 271 -17.17 -11.31 -11.27
C VAL A 271 -17.70 -11.06 -9.85
N PRO A 272 -17.35 -9.94 -9.21
CA PRO A 272 -17.93 -9.60 -7.92
C PRO A 272 -19.44 -9.34 -8.05
N VAL A 273 -20.20 -9.76 -7.04
CA VAL A 273 -21.63 -9.46 -6.91
C VAL A 273 -21.78 -8.04 -6.38
N ALA A 274 -22.31 -7.12 -7.19
CA ALA A 274 -22.40 -5.70 -6.87
C ALA A 274 -23.06 -5.39 -5.51
N SER A 275 -24.08 -6.16 -5.09
CA SER A 275 -24.73 -5.97 -3.78
C SER A 275 -23.86 -6.38 -2.57
N LYS A 276 -22.71 -7.01 -2.81
CA LYS A 276 -21.72 -7.45 -1.82
C LYS A 276 -20.40 -6.68 -1.96
N VAL A 277 -20.45 -5.51 -2.59
CA VAL A 277 -19.34 -4.57 -2.72
C VAL A 277 -19.76 -3.29 -2.00
N LYS A 278 -18.97 -2.88 -1.01
CA LYS A 278 -19.23 -1.68 -0.22
C LYS A 278 -18.38 -0.51 -0.72
N SER A 279 -18.98 0.66 -0.90
CA SER A 279 -18.25 1.91 -1.20
C SER A 279 -17.11 2.15 -0.19
N PRO A 280 -15.92 2.65 -0.61
CA PRO A 280 -15.61 3.31 -1.88
C PRO A 280 -15.06 2.39 -2.98
N TRP A 281 -15.29 1.08 -2.89
CA TRP A 281 -14.95 0.16 -3.98
C TRP A 281 -15.77 0.47 -5.24
N VAL A 282 -15.11 0.51 -6.40
CA VAL A 282 -15.70 0.66 -7.73
C VAL A 282 -15.33 -0.57 -8.56
N LEU A 283 -16.29 -1.13 -9.28
CA LEU A 283 -16.03 -2.27 -10.16
C LEU A 283 -15.73 -1.78 -11.57
N ASN A 284 -14.74 -2.39 -12.21
CA ASN A 284 -14.47 -2.20 -13.64
C ASN A 284 -14.35 -3.56 -14.33
N ASN A 285 -15.28 -3.82 -15.25
CA ASN A 285 -15.26 -5.02 -16.06
C ASN A 285 -14.34 -4.83 -17.25
N CYS A 286 -13.22 -5.56 -17.26
CA CYS A 286 -12.23 -5.43 -18.32
C CYS A 286 -12.67 -5.98 -19.68
N ASN A 287 -13.85 -6.61 -19.79
CA ASN A 287 -14.29 -7.31 -21.00
C ASN A 287 -13.31 -8.41 -21.44
N ILE A 288 -12.58 -8.98 -20.48
CA ILE A 288 -11.61 -10.06 -20.67
C ILE A 288 -12.15 -11.31 -20.00
N HIS A 289 -12.31 -12.38 -20.79
CA HIS A 289 -12.68 -13.69 -20.26
C HIS A 289 -11.46 -14.45 -19.74
N SER A 290 -11.64 -15.21 -18.65
CA SER A 290 -10.59 -16.09 -18.13
C SER A 290 -10.26 -17.20 -19.15
N ASP A 291 -9.00 -17.43 -19.44
CA ASP A 291 -8.53 -18.32 -20.53
C ASP A 291 -7.76 -19.56 -20.03
N GLY A 292 -7.79 -19.83 -18.72
CA GLY A 292 -7.02 -20.90 -18.08
C GLY A 292 -5.57 -20.54 -17.76
N ASN A 293 -5.05 -19.46 -18.33
CA ASN A 293 -3.75 -18.89 -17.98
C ASN A 293 -3.86 -17.65 -17.08
N THR A 294 -5.07 -17.12 -16.89
CA THR A 294 -5.43 -15.97 -16.04
C THR A 294 -4.67 -15.84 -14.72
N CYS A 295 -4.44 -16.96 -14.03
CA CYS A 295 -3.78 -17.01 -12.73
C CYS A 295 -2.67 -18.05 -12.76
N PRO A 296 -1.52 -17.76 -13.40
CA PRO A 296 -0.45 -18.72 -13.57
C PRO A 296 0.16 -19.09 -12.21
N LYS A 297 0.68 -20.31 -12.08
CA LYS A 297 1.52 -20.65 -10.93
C LYS A 297 2.84 -19.90 -11.06
N LEU A 298 3.23 -19.13 -10.04
CA LEU A 298 4.53 -18.46 -9.98
C LEU A 298 5.60 -19.37 -9.39
N ILE A 299 5.22 -20.29 -8.50
CA ILE A 299 6.13 -21.31 -7.99
C ILE A 299 6.23 -22.45 -9.01
N THR A 300 7.29 -22.45 -9.82
CA THR A 300 7.65 -23.66 -10.57
C THR A 300 8.48 -24.59 -9.68
N LYS A 301 7.81 -25.49 -8.96
CA LYS A 301 8.50 -26.59 -8.27
C LYS A 301 9.15 -27.49 -9.32
N GLY A 302 10.48 -27.43 -9.43
CA GLY A 302 11.23 -28.46 -10.15
C GLY A 302 10.92 -29.82 -9.53
N ASN A 303 10.81 -30.86 -10.37
CA ASN A 303 10.68 -32.23 -9.90
C ASN A 303 12.03 -32.65 -9.29
N GLY A 304 12.26 -32.30 -8.02
CA GLY A 304 13.55 -32.47 -7.35
C GLY A 304 14.31 -31.16 -7.24
N PHE A 305 14.94 -31.01 -6.07
CA PHE A 305 15.90 -29.96 -5.74
C PHE A 305 16.81 -29.61 -6.92
N GLY A 306 16.72 -28.36 -7.40
CA GLY A 306 17.73 -27.75 -8.27
C GLY A 306 17.39 -27.62 -9.76
N TYR A 307 17.56 -26.38 -10.24
CA TYR A 307 17.91 -25.94 -11.59
C TYR A 307 16.88 -25.99 -12.74
N ARG A 308 16.57 -24.80 -13.26
CA ARG A 308 16.21 -24.57 -14.66
C ARG A 308 17.35 -23.81 -15.37
N SER A 309 17.68 -24.29 -16.58
CA SER A 309 18.36 -23.65 -17.72
C SER A 309 19.77 -23.02 -17.59
N ALA A 310 20.46 -22.89 -18.72
CA ALA A 310 21.85 -22.44 -18.89
C ALA A 310 22.05 -20.90 -18.85
N ILE A 311 21.08 -20.17 -18.30
CA ILE A 311 21.14 -18.74 -17.96
C ILE A 311 21.00 -18.70 -16.43
N SER A 312 21.81 -17.88 -15.74
CA SER A 312 21.65 -17.73 -14.29
C SER A 312 20.25 -17.16 -14.02
N PRO A 313 19.45 -17.73 -13.07
CA PRO A 313 18.12 -17.21 -12.74
C PRO A 313 18.12 -15.68 -12.47
N SER A 314 19.23 -15.14 -11.98
CA SER A 314 19.41 -13.69 -11.79
C SER A 314 19.42 -12.87 -13.08
N GLU A 315 19.99 -13.37 -14.18
CA GLU A 315 20.01 -12.65 -15.47
C GLU A 315 18.60 -12.56 -16.07
N GLU A 316 17.79 -13.61 -15.92
CA GLU A 316 16.38 -13.62 -16.35
C GLU A 316 15.55 -12.63 -15.52
N MET A 317 15.73 -12.61 -14.20
CA MET A 317 15.07 -11.66 -13.29
C MET A 317 15.46 -10.21 -13.61
N ILE A 318 16.75 -9.93 -13.83
CA ILE A 318 17.23 -8.59 -14.21
C ILE A 318 16.62 -8.16 -15.56
N ALA A 319 16.56 -9.07 -16.54
CA ALA A 319 15.93 -8.78 -17.82
C ALA A 319 14.43 -8.49 -17.68
N ALA A 320 13.72 -9.23 -16.82
CA ALA A 320 12.32 -8.98 -16.52
C ALA A 320 12.10 -7.62 -15.85
N ILE A 321 12.90 -7.28 -14.84
CA ILE A 321 12.87 -5.97 -14.16
C ILE A 321 13.06 -4.84 -15.18
N ASN A 322 14.09 -4.89 -16.01
CA ASN A 322 14.36 -3.87 -17.03
C ASN A 322 13.23 -3.80 -18.09
N ALA A 323 12.61 -4.93 -18.42
CA ALA A 323 11.49 -4.97 -19.37
C ALA A 323 10.22 -4.33 -18.79
N TYR A 324 9.95 -4.48 -17.49
CA TYR A 324 8.87 -3.79 -16.81
C TYR A 324 9.15 -2.29 -16.71
N GLU A 325 10.36 -1.88 -16.30
CA GLU A 325 10.76 -0.47 -16.25
C GLU A 325 10.59 0.24 -17.60
N HIS A 326 11.06 -0.38 -18.70
CA HIS A 326 10.89 0.19 -20.03
C HIS A 326 9.42 0.38 -20.43
N GLN A 327 8.54 -0.56 -20.03
CA GLN A 327 7.11 -0.44 -20.28
C GLN A 327 6.49 0.67 -19.42
N GLU A 328 6.85 0.75 -18.14
CA GLU A 328 6.43 1.83 -17.24
C GLU A 328 6.84 3.19 -17.82
N ASP A 329 8.09 3.37 -18.25
CA ASP A 329 8.57 4.62 -18.88
C ASP A 329 7.79 4.96 -20.15
N SER A 330 7.51 3.96 -20.99
CA SER A 330 6.75 4.16 -22.23
C SER A 330 5.32 4.62 -21.96
N LEU A 331 4.66 4.05 -20.95
CA LEU A 331 3.30 4.43 -20.57
C LEU A 331 3.27 5.77 -19.83
N ASN A 332 4.23 6.03 -18.94
CA ASN A 332 4.38 7.32 -18.27
C ASN A 332 4.61 8.47 -19.27
N ALA A 333 5.33 8.22 -20.37
CA ALA A 333 5.52 9.20 -21.44
C ALA A 333 4.23 9.56 -22.21
N MET A 334 3.16 8.75 -22.08
CA MET A 334 1.86 9.06 -22.69
C MET A 334 1.09 10.09 -21.86
N ILE A 335 1.26 10.09 -20.53
CA ILE A 335 0.63 11.04 -19.62
C ILE A 335 1.13 12.45 -19.95
N ASP A 336 0.20 13.37 -20.26
CA ASP A 336 0.51 14.76 -20.61
C ASP A 336 1.54 14.91 -21.75
N GLY A 337 1.61 13.90 -22.64
CA GLY A 337 2.64 13.84 -23.70
C GLY A 337 4.08 13.85 -23.17
N GLY A 338 4.29 13.36 -21.95
CA GLY A 338 5.58 13.24 -21.28
C GLY A 338 6.09 14.53 -20.66
N ASN A 339 5.30 15.61 -20.65
CA ASN A 339 5.73 16.88 -20.06
C ASN A 339 4.58 17.71 -19.49
N THR A 340 4.07 17.28 -18.32
CA THR A 340 3.05 17.99 -17.55
C THR A 340 3.41 19.46 -17.32
N GLN A 341 4.64 19.75 -16.89
CA GLN A 341 5.04 21.14 -16.57
C GLN A 341 4.98 22.06 -17.79
N LYS A 342 5.35 21.55 -18.98
CA LYS A 342 5.23 22.28 -20.23
C LYS A 342 3.76 22.53 -20.58
N LEU A 343 2.91 21.50 -20.54
CA LEU A 343 1.48 21.68 -20.84
C LEU A 343 0.82 22.66 -19.88
N VAL A 344 1.07 22.52 -18.57
CA VAL A 344 0.58 23.49 -17.57
C VAL A 344 1.11 24.90 -17.88
N SER A 345 2.38 25.06 -18.26
CA SER A 345 2.94 26.38 -18.61
C SER A 345 2.29 26.98 -19.88
N GLU A 346 2.02 26.16 -20.89
CA GLU A 346 1.35 26.58 -22.13
C GLU A 346 -0.12 26.96 -21.88
N VAL A 347 -0.82 26.19 -21.06
CA VAL A 347 -2.19 26.50 -20.63
C VAL A 347 -2.26 27.87 -19.96
N ASN A 348 -1.29 28.15 -19.08
CA ASN A 348 -1.25 29.38 -18.29
C ASN A 348 -0.64 30.59 -19.01
N ASP A 349 -0.11 30.45 -20.23
CA ASP A 349 0.39 31.59 -21.00
C ASP A 349 -0.76 32.29 -21.78
N PRO A 350 -1.12 33.54 -21.43
CA PRO A 350 -2.20 34.26 -22.11
C PRO A 350 -1.88 34.60 -23.57
N LYS A 351 -0.61 34.47 -24.00
CA LYS A 351 -0.19 34.68 -25.40
C LYS A 351 -0.45 33.47 -26.27
N VAL A 352 -0.65 32.29 -25.69
CA VAL A 352 -0.99 31.09 -26.46
C VAL A 352 -2.45 31.17 -26.87
N SER A 353 -2.74 31.07 -28.16
CA SER A 353 -4.12 31.08 -28.64
C SER A 353 -4.86 29.80 -28.22
N SER A 354 -6.17 29.89 -27.97
CA SER A 354 -7.02 28.74 -27.61
C SER A 354 -6.92 27.59 -28.63
N SER A 355 -6.86 27.90 -29.93
CA SER A 355 -6.74 26.89 -30.99
C SER A 355 -5.40 26.15 -31.00
N LYS A 356 -4.28 26.86 -30.80
CA LYS A 356 -2.95 26.22 -30.65
C LYS A 356 -2.93 25.32 -29.42
N LEU A 357 -3.42 25.82 -28.29
CA LEU A 357 -3.46 25.09 -27.04
C LEU A 357 -4.32 23.82 -27.16
N THR A 358 -5.51 23.94 -27.75
CA THR A 358 -6.40 22.79 -27.99
C THR A 358 -5.73 21.72 -28.83
N LYS A 359 -5.00 22.10 -29.88
CA LYS A 359 -4.23 21.14 -30.68
C LYS A 359 -3.18 20.40 -29.86
N ASP A 360 -2.47 21.10 -28.98
CA ASP A 360 -1.42 20.50 -28.14
C ASP A 360 -2.01 19.57 -27.08
N LEU A 361 -3.10 19.99 -26.42
CA LEU A 361 -3.80 19.19 -25.42
C LEU A 361 -4.49 17.96 -26.01
N LEU A 362 -5.12 18.09 -27.18
CA LEU A 362 -5.72 16.95 -27.88
C LEU A 362 -4.67 15.97 -28.42
N ALA A 363 -3.44 16.43 -28.68
CA ALA A 363 -2.34 15.53 -29.06
C ALA A 363 -1.87 14.65 -27.89
N ALA A 364 -2.09 15.08 -26.65
CA ALA A 364 -1.82 14.31 -25.43
C ALA A 364 -3.06 13.61 -24.86
N SER A 365 -4.26 13.91 -25.39
CA SER A 365 -5.49 13.20 -25.04
C SER A 365 -5.46 11.77 -25.62
N PRO A 366 -6.05 10.76 -24.96
CA PRO A 366 -6.96 10.85 -23.81
C PRO A 366 -6.25 10.76 -22.43
N TYR A 367 -4.95 11.08 -22.36
CA TYR A 367 -4.12 10.89 -21.17
C TYR A 367 -3.66 12.23 -20.57
N LEU A 368 -4.57 13.19 -20.47
CA LEU A 368 -4.31 14.40 -19.70
C LEU A 368 -4.56 14.16 -18.21
N SER A 369 -3.63 14.59 -17.36
CA SER A 369 -3.80 14.56 -15.91
C SER A 369 -4.81 15.62 -15.46
N ASP A 370 -5.43 15.43 -14.28
CA ASP A 370 -6.39 16.44 -13.79
C ASP A 370 -5.73 17.79 -13.57
N SER A 371 -4.44 17.83 -13.22
CA SER A 371 -3.70 19.10 -13.13
C SER A 371 -3.76 19.90 -14.43
N VAL A 372 -3.60 19.23 -15.58
CA VAL A 372 -3.71 19.86 -16.90
C VAL A 372 -5.16 20.17 -17.23
N LEU A 373 -6.09 19.23 -17.00
CA LEU A 373 -7.52 19.41 -17.30
C LEU A 373 -8.14 20.56 -16.48
N MET A 374 -7.91 20.59 -15.17
CA MET A 374 -8.33 21.65 -14.27
C MET A 374 -7.70 22.99 -14.67
N SER A 375 -6.40 23.02 -15.02
CA SER A 375 -5.75 24.23 -15.53
C SER A 375 -6.43 24.75 -16.80
N SER A 376 -6.81 23.85 -17.71
CA SER A 376 -7.49 24.21 -18.96
C SER A 376 -8.90 24.75 -18.73
N ILE A 377 -9.65 24.18 -17.79
CA ILE A 377 -10.97 24.68 -17.38
C ILE A 377 -10.87 26.09 -16.79
N LEU A 378 -9.85 26.34 -15.97
CA LEU A 378 -9.65 27.60 -15.24
C LEU A 378 -8.88 28.68 -16.01
N ARG A 379 -8.53 28.39 -17.26
CA ARG A 379 -7.65 29.22 -18.07
C ARG A 379 -8.16 30.67 -18.25
N ASN A 380 -7.23 31.63 -18.33
CA ASN A 380 -7.51 33.03 -18.68
C ASN A 380 -6.54 33.57 -19.77
N PRO A 381 -7.01 34.06 -20.94
CA PRO A 381 -8.41 34.09 -21.38
C PRO A 381 -9.00 32.68 -21.54
N PRO A 382 -10.32 32.50 -21.31
CA PRO A 382 -10.94 31.18 -21.36
C PRO A 382 -10.78 30.54 -22.74
N MET A 383 -10.75 29.20 -22.76
CA MET A 383 -10.81 28.46 -24.01
C MET A 383 -12.17 28.67 -24.69
N ASN A 384 -12.23 28.48 -26.01
CA ASN A 384 -13.51 28.47 -26.72
C ASN A 384 -14.37 27.30 -26.22
N ASP A 385 -15.68 27.52 -26.00
CA ASP A 385 -16.59 26.49 -25.48
C ASP A 385 -16.56 25.18 -26.29
N ASN A 386 -16.47 25.25 -27.63
CA ASN A 386 -16.43 24.05 -28.48
C ASN A 386 -15.09 23.31 -28.36
N GLU A 387 -13.99 24.06 -28.19
CA GLU A 387 -12.66 23.50 -28.01
C GLU A 387 -12.53 22.84 -26.63
N LEU A 388 -13.05 23.48 -25.59
CA LEU A 388 -13.12 22.91 -24.24
C LEU A 388 -14.05 21.70 -24.20
N GLN A 389 -15.18 21.73 -24.92
CA GLN A 389 -16.06 20.57 -25.07
C GLN A 389 -15.32 19.37 -25.65
N GLN A 390 -14.58 19.58 -26.75
CA GLN A 390 -13.82 18.53 -27.40
C GLN A 390 -12.77 17.95 -26.44
N LEU A 391 -12.05 18.81 -25.73
CA LEU A 391 -11.06 18.41 -24.73
C LEU A 391 -11.66 17.56 -23.61
N VAL A 392 -12.76 18.01 -23.01
CA VAL A 392 -13.46 17.30 -21.93
C VAL A 392 -13.94 15.94 -22.42
N LEU A 393 -14.60 15.88 -23.58
CA LEU A 393 -15.07 14.62 -24.16
C LEU A 393 -13.92 13.65 -24.43
N SER A 394 -12.78 14.14 -24.91
CA SER A 394 -11.61 13.31 -25.21
C SER A 394 -10.92 12.74 -23.97
N ASN A 395 -11.20 13.25 -22.77
CA ASN A 395 -10.60 12.76 -21.52
C ASN A 395 -11.67 12.34 -20.49
N SER A 396 -12.93 12.17 -20.92
CA SER A 396 -14.00 11.71 -20.04
C SER A 396 -13.98 10.18 -19.85
N PRO A 397 -14.51 9.65 -18.73
CA PRO A 397 -15.01 10.37 -17.55
C PRO A 397 -13.92 11.18 -16.86
N LEU A 398 -14.32 12.30 -16.26
CA LEU A 398 -13.44 13.13 -15.44
C LEU A 398 -13.62 12.69 -13.99
N ASP A 399 -12.59 12.84 -13.15
CA ASP A 399 -12.76 12.64 -11.72
C ASP A 399 -13.80 13.62 -11.13
N ASP A 400 -14.39 13.27 -9.99
CA ASP A 400 -15.44 14.06 -9.34
C ASP A 400 -15.04 15.51 -9.06
N THR A 401 -13.76 15.76 -8.73
CA THR A 401 -13.25 17.09 -8.43
C THR A 401 -13.16 17.93 -9.71
N THR A 402 -12.57 17.38 -10.78
CA THR A 402 -12.48 18.08 -12.07
C THR A 402 -13.85 18.27 -12.72
N PHE A 403 -14.76 17.29 -12.62
CA PHE A 403 -16.11 17.44 -13.13
C PHE A 403 -16.91 18.49 -12.34
N SER A 404 -16.77 18.52 -11.01
CA SER A 404 -17.36 19.57 -10.17
C SER A 404 -16.82 20.96 -10.50
N LEU A 405 -15.51 21.06 -10.79
CA LEU A 405 -14.89 22.29 -11.25
C LEU A 405 -15.46 22.76 -12.60
N LEU A 406 -15.64 21.82 -13.55
CA LEU A 406 -16.29 22.12 -14.83
C LEU A 406 -17.71 22.64 -14.63
N LYS A 407 -18.49 21.99 -13.76
CA LYS A 407 -19.87 22.39 -13.45
C LYS A 407 -19.97 23.78 -12.86
N THR A 408 -19.06 24.14 -11.97
CA THR A 408 -19.02 25.47 -11.34
C THR A 408 -18.53 26.55 -12.29
N THR A 409 -17.58 26.24 -13.17
CA THR A 409 -16.95 27.22 -14.08
C THR A 409 -17.73 27.40 -15.39
N ASN A 410 -18.30 26.31 -15.93
CA ASN A 410 -19.05 26.30 -17.19
C ASN A 410 -20.23 25.29 -17.13
N ALA A 411 -21.27 25.65 -16.37
CA ALA A 411 -22.45 24.80 -16.15
C ALA A 411 -23.13 24.34 -17.45
N LYS A 412 -23.19 25.21 -18.47
CA LYS A 412 -23.77 24.88 -19.78
C LYS A 412 -23.04 23.71 -20.44
N LEU A 413 -21.71 23.69 -20.33
CA LEU A 413 -20.90 22.62 -20.89
C LEU A 413 -21.04 21.34 -20.08
N ALA A 414 -20.99 21.41 -18.74
CA ALA A 414 -21.23 20.25 -17.88
C ALA A 414 -22.63 19.63 -18.08
N ASP A 415 -23.62 20.44 -18.45
CA ASP A 415 -24.99 19.97 -18.74
C ASP A 415 -25.19 19.43 -20.16
N ASN A 416 -24.15 19.44 -21.01
CA ASN A 416 -24.20 18.89 -22.35
C ASN A 416 -24.45 17.37 -22.33
N GLY A 417 -25.40 16.89 -23.13
CA GLY A 417 -25.77 15.47 -23.18
C GLY A 417 -24.60 14.54 -23.49
N ALA A 418 -23.74 14.90 -24.45
CA ALA A 418 -22.60 14.06 -24.80
C ALA A 418 -21.55 13.97 -23.67
N ILE A 419 -21.38 15.05 -22.89
CA ILE A 419 -20.48 15.03 -21.73
C ILE A 419 -21.09 14.15 -20.65
N LYS A 420 -22.39 14.29 -20.36
CA LYS A 420 -23.08 13.41 -19.40
C LYS A 420 -22.95 11.95 -19.78
N ASP A 421 -23.26 11.62 -21.03
CA ASP A 421 -23.14 10.24 -21.54
C ASP A 421 -21.69 9.72 -21.43
N ALA A 422 -20.69 10.57 -21.67
CA ALA A 422 -19.27 10.20 -21.52
C ALA A 422 -18.83 10.03 -20.05
N GLN A 423 -19.53 10.63 -19.09
CA GLN A 423 -19.29 10.44 -17.65
C GLN A 423 -19.84 9.11 -17.11
N GLU A 424 -20.72 8.43 -17.85
CA GLU A 424 -21.33 7.16 -17.42
C GLU A 424 -20.43 5.93 -17.66
N ALA A 425 -19.25 6.10 -18.27
CA ALA A 425 -18.31 4.99 -18.47
C ALA A 425 -17.64 4.59 -17.15
N GLU A 426 -17.35 3.30 -16.97
CA GLU A 426 -16.76 2.75 -15.73
C GLU A 426 -15.34 3.28 -15.45
N ALA A 427 -14.59 3.66 -16.49
CA ALA A 427 -13.25 4.20 -16.38
C ALA A 427 -12.87 5.03 -17.61
N SER A 428 -12.02 6.03 -17.39
CA SER A 428 -11.36 6.78 -18.46
C SER A 428 -10.16 6.02 -19.04
N ALA A 429 -9.69 6.44 -20.22
CA ALA A 429 -8.45 5.90 -20.77
C ALA A 429 -7.25 6.17 -19.84
N MET A 430 -7.27 7.29 -19.11
CA MET A 430 -6.26 7.60 -18.10
C MET A 430 -6.29 6.61 -16.94
N ASP A 431 -7.46 6.27 -16.40
CA ASP A 431 -7.60 5.28 -15.33
C ASP A 431 -7.05 3.91 -15.75
N LEU A 432 -7.36 3.48 -16.98
CA LEU A 432 -6.85 2.22 -17.53
C LEU A 432 -5.33 2.24 -17.69
N LEU A 433 -4.76 3.35 -18.18
CA LEU A 433 -3.31 3.53 -18.32
C LEU A 433 -2.61 3.46 -16.97
N GLN A 434 -3.15 4.13 -15.96
CA GLN A 434 -2.60 4.16 -14.60
C GLN A 434 -2.71 2.80 -13.91
N ALA A 435 -3.81 2.07 -14.11
CA ALA A 435 -3.95 0.69 -13.64
C ALA A 435 -2.90 -0.23 -14.27
N GLN A 436 -2.61 -0.05 -15.56
CA GLN A 436 -1.54 -0.80 -16.24
C GLN A 436 -0.16 -0.47 -15.68
N ILE A 437 0.16 0.81 -15.45
CA ILE A 437 1.43 1.23 -14.84
C ILE A 437 1.55 0.63 -13.42
N GLY A 438 0.49 0.70 -12.62
CA GLY A 438 0.46 0.12 -11.28
C GLY A 438 0.67 -1.40 -11.27
N ASP A 439 0.08 -2.13 -12.22
CA ASP A 439 0.27 -3.59 -12.35
C ASP A 439 1.70 -3.94 -12.78
N LEU A 440 2.28 -3.21 -13.74
CA LEU A 440 3.70 -3.35 -14.12
C LEU A 440 4.64 -3.09 -12.93
N PHE A 441 4.37 -2.03 -12.16
CA PHE A 441 5.14 -1.72 -10.96
C PHE A 441 5.07 -2.84 -9.92
N THR A 442 3.88 -3.43 -9.70
CA THR A 442 3.72 -4.59 -8.81
C THR A 442 4.59 -5.76 -9.25
N TRP A 443 4.57 -6.12 -10.54
CA TRP A 443 5.37 -7.23 -11.08
C TRP A 443 6.87 -6.94 -11.11
N ARG A 444 7.29 -5.71 -11.42
CA ARG A 444 8.69 -5.29 -11.32
C ARG A 444 9.23 -5.50 -9.91
N ASN A 445 8.49 -5.05 -8.91
CA ASN A 445 8.89 -5.19 -7.51
C ASN A 445 8.87 -6.66 -7.06
N TYR A 446 7.89 -7.45 -7.50
CA TYR A 446 7.90 -8.89 -7.27
C TYR A 446 9.21 -9.53 -7.75
N GLU A 447 9.63 -9.26 -9.00
CA GLU A 447 10.90 -9.77 -9.55
C GLU A 447 12.13 -9.22 -8.80
N LEU A 448 12.11 -7.93 -8.42
CA LEU A 448 13.15 -7.32 -7.61
C LEU A 448 13.35 -8.06 -6.28
N TYR A 449 12.25 -8.36 -5.58
CA TYR A 449 12.28 -9.09 -4.32
C TYR A 449 12.78 -10.53 -4.53
N GLN A 450 12.38 -11.22 -5.61
CA GLN A 450 12.90 -12.55 -5.93
C GLN A 450 14.41 -12.51 -6.19
N LEU A 451 14.90 -11.51 -6.92
CA LEU A 451 16.32 -11.33 -7.22
C LEU A 451 17.15 -11.08 -5.94
N VAL A 452 16.67 -10.21 -5.06
CA VAL A 452 17.33 -9.97 -3.77
C VAL A 452 17.40 -11.25 -2.95
N ASN A 453 16.32 -12.03 -2.89
CA ASN A 453 16.32 -13.33 -2.21
C ASN A 453 17.27 -14.34 -2.85
N TYR A 454 17.33 -14.38 -4.19
CA TYR A 454 18.30 -15.21 -4.89
C TYR A 454 19.73 -14.87 -4.46
N TYR A 455 20.09 -13.58 -4.42
CA TYR A 455 21.42 -13.16 -3.99
C TYR A 455 21.69 -13.53 -2.52
N VAL A 456 20.75 -13.25 -1.61
CA VAL A 456 20.91 -13.61 -0.19
C VAL A 456 21.07 -15.12 -0.02
N ALA A 457 20.27 -15.93 -0.70
CA ALA A 457 20.33 -17.40 -0.62
C ALA A 457 21.66 -17.97 -1.13
N ASN A 458 22.31 -17.30 -2.08
CA ASN A 458 23.61 -17.70 -2.64
C ASN A 458 24.81 -17.05 -1.94
N ASN A 459 24.60 -16.31 -0.84
CA ASN A 459 25.64 -15.52 -0.15
C ASN A 459 26.26 -14.42 -1.04
N GLU A 460 25.48 -13.86 -1.95
CA GLU A 460 25.85 -12.80 -2.89
C GLU A 460 25.27 -11.43 -2.47
N SER A 461 25.24 -11.15 -1.17
CA SER A 461 24.67 -9.89 -0.62
C SER A 461 25.29 -8.61 -1.19
N ASP A 462 26.56 -8.65 -1.62
CA ASP A 462 27.21 -7.54 -2.32
C ASP A 462 26.55 -7.24 -3.67
N SER A 463 26.12 -8.27 -4.40
CA SER A 463 25.39 -8.12 -5.66
C SER A 463 24.00 -7.55 -5.45
N ALA A 464 23.30 -7.96 -4.39
CA ALA A 464 22.03 -7.33 -3.99
C ALA A 464 22.22 -5.84 -3.70
N ARG A 465 23.24 -5.48 -2.90
CA ARG A 465 23.58 -4.09 -2.58
C ARG A 465 23.84 -3.27 -3.84
N GLU A 466 24.75 -3.74 -4.70
CA GLU A 466 25.15 -3.01 -5.91
C GLU A 466 23.98 -2.82 -6.87
N PHE A 467 23.16 -3.87 -7.06
CA PHE A 467 21.98 -3.79 -7.89
C PHE A 467 20.96 -2.77 -7.35
N LEU A 468 20.60 -2.85 -6.06
CA LEU A 468 19.63 -1.94 -5.45
C LEU A 468 20.10 -0.48 -5.50
N LEU A 469 21.37 -0.21 -5.21
CA LEU A 469 21.94 1.15 -5.33
C LEU A 469 21.93 1.64 -6.78
N SER A 470 22.20 0.78 -7.76
CA SER A 470 22.15 1.15 -9.18
C SER A 470 20.73 1.53 -9.65
N LYS A 471 19.71 1.02 -8.96
CA LYS A 471 18.29 1.30 -9.19
C LYS A 471 17.73 2.42 -8.31
N ASN A 472 18.55 3.03 -7.45
CA ASN A 472 18.15 4.00 -6.42
C ASN A 472 17.12 3.45 -5.41
N GLU A 473 17.09 2.13 -5.19
CA GLU A 473 16.27 1.46 -4.17
C GLU A 473 16.94 1.56 -2.79
N ASN A 474 17.26 2.80 -2.39
CA ASN A 474 18.18 3.10 -1.29
C ASN A 474 17.72 2.55 0.07
N THR A 475 16.43 2.64 0.38
CA THR A 475 15.88 2.10 1.65
C THR A 475 16.00 0.58 1.71
N MET A 476 15.85 -0.12 0.57
CA MET A 476 16.03 -1.57 0.48
C MET A 476 17.51 -1.96 0.47
N ALA A 477 18.39 -1.09 -0.05
CA ALA A 477 19.84 -1.29 -0.04
C ALA A 477 20.46 -1.09 1.35
N LEU A 478 19.90 -0.20 2.17
CA LEU A 478 20.43 0.22 3.47
C LEU A 478 20.87 -0.93 4.39
N PRO A 479 20.13 -2.04 4.54
CA PRO A 479 20.53 -3.17 5.37
C PRO A 479 21.81 -3.86 4.86
N PHE A 480 21.95 -3.97 3.54
CA PHE A 480 23.16 -4.52 2.92
C PHE A 480 24.34 -3.56 3.05
N VAL A 481 24.09 -2.25 3.06
CA VAL A 481 25.12 -1.24 3.32
C VAL A 481 25.63 -1.37 4.76
N PHE A 482 24.74 -1.52 5.74
CA PHE A 482 25.09 -1.81 7.14
C PHE A 482 25.84 -3.15 7.29
N GLN A 483 25.32 -4.20 6.64
CA GLN A 483 26.02 -5.42 6.19
C GLN A 483 27.54 -5.32 6.14
N ASN A 484 27.97 -4.38 5.32
CA ASN A 484 29.34 -4.24 4.85
C ASN A 484 30.17 -3.24 5.64
N GLY A 485 29.58 -2.62 6.67
CA GLY A 485 30.24 -1.58 7.46
C GLY A 485 30.47 -0.28 6.67
N ASP A 486 29.75 -0.06 5.56
CA ASP A 486 29.83 1.17 4.79
C ASP A 486 28.93 2.26 5.40
N PHE A 487 29.30 2.69 6.59
CA PHE A 487 28.54 3.67 7.37
C PHE A 487 28.44 5.03 6.69
N LYS A 488 29.40 5.37 5.83
CA LYS A 488 29.36 6.61 5.04
C LYS A 488 28.24 6.58 4.01
N THR A 489 28.07 5.46 3.29
CA THR A 489 26.94 5.31 2.37
C THR A 489 25.62 5.25 3.14
N ALA A 490 25.58 4.57 4.30
CA ALA A 490 24.40 4.53 5.15
C ALA A 490 23.96 5.93 5.62
N ASP A 491 24.90 6.75 6.10
CA ASP A 491 24.66 8.15 6.51
C ASP A 491 24.08 8.98 5.36
N ASN A 492 24.65 8.87 4.16
CA ASN A 492 24.11 9.58 2.98
C ASN A 492 22.69 9.15 2.63
N ILE A 493 22.40 7.84 2.69
CA ILE A 493 21.05 7.32 2.45
C ILE A 493 20.08 7.87 3.49
N ILE A 494 20.41 7.76 4.78
CA ILE A 494 19.58 8.23 5.90
C ILE A 494 19.36 9.73 5.83
N ALA A 495 20.40 10.52 5.53
CA ALA A 495 20.29 11.96 5.37
C ALA A 495 19.35 12.36 4.22
N SER A 496 19.28 11.55 3.16
CA SER A 496 18.40 11.76 2.01
C SER A 496 16.95 11.31 2.21
N MET A 497 16.65 10.56 3.28
CA MET A 497 15.29 10.12 3.58
C MET A 497 14.35 11.32 3.77
N PRO A 498 13.09 11.21 3.30
CA PRO A 498 12.13 12.28 3.45
C PRO A 498 11.78 12.53 4.92
N GLU A 499 11.31 13.74 5.21
CA GLU A 499 10.81 14.17 6.53
C GLU A 499 9.52 14.99 6.36
N THR A 500 8.68 14.61 5.38
CA THR A 500 7.47 15.37 5.05
C THR A 500 6.36 15.21 6.08
N ASN A 501 6.43 14.16 6.89
CA ASN A 501 5.51 13.86 7.98
C ASN A 501 6.25 13.24 9.18
N SER A 502 5.52 13.05 10.29
CA SER A 502 6.08 12.52 11.54
C SER A 502 6.62 11.10 11.42
N ASP A 503 6.00 10.24 10.61
CA ASP A 503 6.41 8.84 10.49
C ASP A 503 7.69 8.70 9.67
N GLU A 504 7.82 9.46 8.59
CA GLU A 504 9.06 9.57 7.82
C GLU A 504 10.21 10.10 8.67
N LYS A 505 9.96 11.16 9.46
CA LYS A 505 10.93 11.69 10.42
C LYS A 505 11.33 10.64 11.47
N ASN A 506 10.36 9.96 12.07
CA ASN A 506 10.61 8.93 13.08
C ASN A 506 11.43 7.77 12.51
N LEU A 507 11.16 7.35 11.26
CA LEU A 507 11.92 6.28 10.61
C LEU A 507 13.37 6.70 10.38
N LYS A 508 13.59 7.94 9.92
CA LYS A 508 14.94 8.49 9.77
C LYS A 508 15.67 8.57 11.11
N ASP A 509 15.03 9.14 12.13
CA ASP A 509 15.60 9.25 13.48
C ASP A 509 15.96 7.86 14.04
N TYR A 510 15.08 6.87 13.85
CA TYR A 510 15.33 5.49 14.23
C TYR A 510 16.61 4.94 13.58
N TYR A 511 16.73 5.06 12.24
CA TYR A 511 17.93 4.61 11.54
C TYR A 511 19.18 5.39 11.94
N SER A 512 19.08 6.68 12.27
CA SER A 512 20.21 7.45 12.82
C SER A 512 20.68 6.93 14.19
N ILE A 513 19.77 6.51 15.07
CA ILE A 513 20.12 5.87 16.35
C ILE A 513 20.85 4.56 16.08
N MET A 514 20.31 3.73 15.18
CA MET A 514 20.93 2.44 14.85
C MET A 514 22.29 2.59 14.15
N LEU A 515 22.46 3.61 13.29
CA LEU A 515 23.75 3.96 12.70
C LEU A 515 24.79 4.30 13.75
N THR A 516 24.45 5.22 14.67
CA THR A 516 25.34 5.64 15.76
C THR A 516 25.77 4.44 16.62
N ARG A 517 24.83 3.54 16.92
CA ARG A 517 25.09 2.30 17.66
C ARG A 517 26.06 1.40 16.89
N ALA A 518 25.79 1.17 15.60
CA ALA A 518 26.59 0.30 14.75
C ALA A 518 28.03 0.84 14.56
N GLU A 519 28.19 2.15 14.33
CA GLU A 519 29.51 2.80 14.23
C GLU A 519 30.34 2.69 15.51
N SER A 520 29.67 2.72 16.68
CA SER A 520 30.31 2.58 17.98
C SER A 520 30.66 1.13 18.34
N GLY A 521 30.20 0.14 17.55
CA GLY A 521 30.35 -1.28 17.87
C GLY A 521 29.57 -1.72 19.11
N ASN A 522 28.55 -0.96 19.48
CA ASN A 522 27.75 -1.13 20.69
C ASN A 522 26.65 -2.19 20.49
N SER A 523 26.34 -2.94 21.55
CA SER A 523 25.23 -3.89 21.57
C SER A 523 23.87 -3.18 21.75
N MET A 524 22.76 -3.87 21.43
CA MET A 524 21.42 -3.29 21.49
C MET A 524 20.97 -2.80 22.86
N ASP A 525 21.46 -3.43 23.92
CA ASP A 525 21.19 -3.06 25.31
C ASP A 525 22.00 -1.85 25.79
N SER A 526 22.93 -1.34 24.98
CA SER A 526 23.84 -0.24 25.34
C SER A 526 23.48 1.12 24.74
N LEU A 527 22.25 1.31 24.26
CA LEU A 527 21.73 2.64 23.91
C LEU A 527 21.68 3.56 25.15
N THR A 528 21.93 4.86 24.95
CA THR A 528 21.89 5.86 26.02
C THR A 528 20.47 6.13 26.52
N ASP A 529 20.32 6.72 27.70
CA ASP A 529 19.01 7.10 28.25
C ASP A 529 18.24 8.03 27.28
N ASP A 530 18.95 8.97 26.64
CA ASP A 530 18.34 9.85 25.63
C ASP A 530 17.86 9.07 24.40
N GLN A 531 18.65 8.11 23.91
CA GLN A 531 18.25 7.24 22.79
C GLN A 531 17.04 6.37 23.15
N TRP A 532 17.01 5.79 24.36
CA TRP A 532 15.85 5.03 24.83
C TRP A 532 14.59 5.90 24.96
N ASN A 533 14.74 7.14 25.45
CA ASN A 533 13.63 8.09 25.53
C ASN A 533 13.07 8.43 24.13
N GLU A 534 13.92 8.55 23.11
CA GLU A 534 13.48 8.76 21.72
C GLU A 534 12.79 7.50 21.16
N VAL A 535 13.34 6.30 21.38
CA VAL A 535 12.69 5.03 20.99
C VAL A 535 11.29 4.91 21.62
N GLN A 536 11.15 5.23 22.90
CA GLN A 536 9.84 5.19 23.59
C GLN A 536 8.84 6.20 23.03
N LYS A 537 9.28 7.39 22.59
CA LYS A 537 8.40 8.37 21.93
C LYS A 537 7.93 7.89 20.55
N MET A 538 8.77 7.16 19.84
CA MET A 538 8.45 6.60 18.52
C MET A 538 7.51 5.39 18.64
N ALA A 539 7.64 4.58 19.69
CA ALA A 539 6.92 3.33 19.91
C ALA A 539 5.39 3.52 19.85
N ASN A 540 4.82 3.18 18.69
CA ASN A 540 3.39 3.22 18.41
C ASN A 540 3.03 2.16 17.35
N LYS A 541 1.75 1.84 17.19
CA LYS A 541 1.27 0.76 16.29
C LYS A 541 0.79 1.27 14.92
N ASN A 542 1.23 2.45 14.53
CA ASN A 542 0.67 3.19 13.40
C ASN A 542 1.66 3.40 12.25
N SER A 543 2.94 3.05 12.42
CA SER A 543 3.94 3.21 11.37
C SER A 543 5.09 2.20 11.49
N ILE A 544 5.88 2.07 10.43
CA ILE A 544 7.05 1.17 10.38
C ILE A 544 8.04 1.52 11.50
N ALA A 545 8.35 2.80 11.69
CA ALA A 545 9.23 3.26 12.77
C ALA A 545 8.66 2.90 14.16
N GLY A 546 7.35 3.06 14.33
CA GLY A 546 6.66 2.68 15.57
C GLY A 546 6.80 1.19 15.87
N TYR A 547 6.59 0.32 14.89
CA TYR A 547 6.76 -1.12 15.06
C TYR A 547 8.22 -1.54 15.27
N LEU A 548 9.20 -0.92 14.60
CA LEU A 548 10.62 -1.14 14.89
C LEU A 548 10.96 -0.79 16.34
N ALA A 549 10.48 0.36 16.83
CA ALA A 549 10.67 0.78 18.21
C ALA A 549 9.98 -0.16 19.22
N LEU A 550 8.74 -0.60 18.95
CA LEU A 550 8.04 -1.60 19.78
C LEU A 550 8.80 -2.93 19.82
N ASN A 551 9.27 -3.41 18.67
CA ASN A 551 10.03 -4.65 18.58
C ASN A 551 11.35 -4.54 19.36
N LEU A 552 12.03 -3.39 19.32
CA LEU A 552 13.26 -3.16 20.08
C LEU A 552 13.00 -3.15 21.59
N LEU A 553 11.89 -2.55 22.05
CA LEU A 553 11.48 -2.57 23.45
C LEU A 553 11.09 -3.99 23.91
N ASP A 554 10.38 -4.76 23.09
CA ASP A 554 10.07 -6.18 23.36
C ASP A 554 11.38 -6.98 23.49
N HIS A 555 12.22 -6.91 22.46
CA HIS A 555 13.47 -7.69 22.38
C HIS A 555 14.45 -7.38 23.52
N VAL A 556 14.67 -6.10 23.84
CA VAL A 556 15.73 -5.68 24.77
C VAL A 556 15.23 -5.47 26.20
N LYS A 557 14.00 -4.97 26.37
CA LYS A 557 13.43 -4.65 27.69
C LYS A 557 12.38 -5.68 28.15
N GLY A 558 11.93 -6.59 27.29
CA GLY A 558 10.85 -7.52 27.60
C GLY A 558 9.48 -6.86 27.68
N GLU A 559 9.35 -5.64 27.13
CA GLU A 559 8.10 -4.89 27.08
C GLU A 559 7.25 -5.44 25.92
N THR A 560 6.42 -6.44 26.21
CA THR A 560 5.55 -7.08 25.19
C THR A 560 4.31 -6.24 24.88
N TYR A 561 3.82 -6.35 23.65
CA TYR A 561 2.64 -5.63 23.17
C TYR A 561 1.66 -6.59 22.49
N GLU A 562 0.36 -6.41 22.74
CA GLU A 562 -0.69 -7.14 22.01
C GLU A 562 -0.82 -6.63 20.57
N GLU A 563 -1.24 -7.47 19.63
CA GLU A 563 -1.58 -7.03 18.28
C GLU A 563 -2.88 -6.22 18.26
N ASP A 564 -2.95 -5.29 17.31
CA ASP A 564 -4.21 -4.64 16.99
C ASP A 564 -4.94 -5.46 15.93
N PHE A 565 -6.24 -5.64 16.12
CA PHE A 565 -7.06 -6.38 15.17
C PHE A 565 -7.99 -5.43 14.43
N PRO A 566 -8.29 -5.72 13.16
CA PRO A 566 -9.44 -5.13 12.52
C PRO A 566 -10.70 -5.30 13.39
N PRO A 567 -11.61 -4.31 13.40
CA PRO A 567 -12.82 -4.39 14.18
C PRO A 567 -13.72 -5.52 13.70
N ILE A 568 -14.34 -6.23 14.64
CA ILE A 568 -15.34 -7.26 14.38
C ILE A 568 -16.67 -6.56 14.08
N ILE A 569 -17.24 -6.84 12.91
CA ILE A 569 -18.54 -6.28 12.51
C ILE A 569 -19.64 -7.29 12.85
N GLU A 570 -20.53 -6.95 13.80
CA GLU A 570 -21.67 -7.79 14.17
C GLU A 570 -22.78 -7.77 13.11
N GLU A 571 -23.38 -8.93 12.83
CA GLU A 571 -24.51 -9.05 11.91
C GLU A 571 -25.75 -8.33 12.47
N GLY A 572 -26.24 -7.31 11.75
CA GLY A 572 -27.45 -6.57 12.12
C GLY A 572 -27.24 -5.11 12.57
N THR A 573 -26.00 -4.66 12.71
CA THR A 573 -25.69 -3.24 13.03
C THR A 573 -25.44 -2.37 11.80
N ASP A 574 -25.89 -2.78 10.61
CA ASP A 574 -26.07 -1.87 9.47
C ASP A 574 -27.23 -0.86 9.72
N THR A 575 -27.82 -0.84 10.92
CA THR A 575 -28.38 0.40 11.46
C THR A 575 -27.22 1.34 11.75
N ALA A 576 -26.94 2.23 10.80
CA ALA A 576 -26.25 3.52 10.96
C ALA A 576 -25.65 3.63 12.35
N MET A 577 -24.40 3.19 12.51
CA MET A 577 -23.65 3.25 13.77
C MET A 577 -23.99 4.60 14.39
N GLN A 578 -24.80 4.58 15.45
CA GLN A 578 -25.26 5.80 16.07
C GLN A 578 -23.99 6.52 16.47
N ARG A 579 -23.73 7.60 15.75
CA ARG A 579 -22.66 8.54 16.01
C ARG A 579 -22.89 9.06 17.42
N THR A 580 -22.33 8.37 18.41
CA THR A 580 -21.91 9.03 19.63
C THR A 580 -20.79 9.94 19.17
N SER A 581 -21.16 11.19 18.93
CA SER A 581 -20.32 12.33 18.62
C SER A 581 -19.03 12.27 19.45
N LYS A 582 -17.99 11.69 18.87
CA LYS A 582 -16.60 11.80 19.29
C LYS A 582 -15.80 11.98 18.02
N GLY A 583 -15.43 13.24 17.79
CA GLY A 583 -14.49 13.70 16.77
C GLY A 583 -14.63 13.03 15.42
N TYR A 584 -15.43 13.64 14.53
CA TYR A 584 -15.11 13.56 13.11
C TYR A 584 -13.60 13.81 12.98
N SER A 585 -12.84 12.78 12.62
CA SER A 585 -11.60 13.07 11.94
C SER A 585 -12.03 13.58 10.58
N GLN A 586 -11.71 14.83 10.33
CA GLN A 586 -11.88 15.40 9.01
C GLN A 586 -10.97 14.58 8.12
N GLU A 587 -11.50 14.04 7.03
CA GLU A 587 -10.65 13.65 5.91
C GLU A 587 -9.65 14.77 5.68
N LYS A 588 -8.37 14.43 5.46
CA LYS A 588 -7.33 15.44 5.28
C LYS A 588 -7.73 16.31 4.10
N ILE A 589 -8.12 17.55 4.41
CA ILE A 589 -8.51 18.56 3.44
C ILE A 589 -7.43 18.62 2.36
N THR A 590 -7.81 18.30 1.13
CA THR A 590 -6.91 18.39 -0.02
C THR A 590 -6.93 19.81 -0.55
N VAL A 591 -5.76 20.34 -0.89
CA VAL A 591 -5.63 21.70 -1.42
C VAL A 591 -4.71 21.70 -2.60
N ASP A 592 -5.16 22.24 -3.72
CA ASP A 592 -4.31 22.44 -4.90
C ASP A 592 -4.17 23.92 -5.24
N LEU A 593 -2.98 24.28 -5.72
CA LEU A 593 -2.60 25.64 -6.09
C LEU A 593 -2.38 25.67 -7.60
N ILE A 594 -3.27 26.32 -8.34
CA ILE A 594 -3.33 26.25 -9.80
C ILE A 594 -3.41 27.67 -10.41
N PRO A 595 -2.40 28.14 -11.15
CA PRO A 595 -1.09 27.53 -11.37
C PRO A 595 -0.12 27.75 -10.21
N ASN A 596 0.82 26.82 -10.04
CA ASN A 596 1.98 26.98 -9.15
C ASN A 596 3.24 26.44 -9.85
N PRO A 597 4.17 27.30 -10.33
CA PRO A 597 4.32 28.72 -9.98
C PRO A 597 3.24 29.64 -10.56
N ALA A 598 2.77 30.58 -9.74
CA ALA A 598 1.79 31.60 -10.09
C ALA A 598 2.46 32.86 -10.64
N GLN A 599 1.84 33.49 -11.65
CA GLN A 599 2.28 34.79 -12.17
C GLN A 599 1.39 35.91 -11.64
N ASN A 600 0.15 35.99 -12.14
CA ASN A 600 -0.78 37.06 -11.80
C ASN A 600 -1.88 36.62 -10.81
N GLN A 601 -2.20 35.33 -10.80
CA GLN A 601 -3.17 34.74 -9.90
C GLN A 601 -2.82 33.28 -9.63
N VAL A 602 -3.28 32.77 -8.48
CA VAL A 602 -3.37 31.35 -8.17
C VAL A 602 -4.79 31.05 -7.72
N ILE A 603 -5.36 29.99 -8.26
CA ILE A 603 -6.64 29.44 -7.82
C ILE A 603 -6.33 28.34 -6.84
N ILE A 604 -7.00 28.41 -5.71
CA ILE A 604 -6.87 27.48 -4.61
C ILE A 604 -8.12 26.66 -4.63
N THR A 605 -8.01 25.38 -4.95
CA THR A 605 -9.12 24.43 -4.87
C THR A 605 -9.00 23.66 -3.56
N ILE A 606 -10.13 23.44 -2.90
CA ILE A 606 -10.21 22.70 -1.64
C ILE A 606 -11.14 21.51 -1.87
N GLY A 607 -10.59 20.30 -1.75
CA GLY A 607 -11.34 19.05 -1.75
C GLY A 607 -11.56 18.52 -0.34
N ASN A 608 -12.51 17.59 -0.22
CA ASN A 608 -12.85 16.90 1.03
C ASN A 608 -13.25 17.83 2.19
N MET A 609 -13.85 18.99 1.90
CA MET A 609 -14.44 19.84 2.94
C MET A 609 -15.73 19.19 3.47
N GLY A 610 -15.77 18.91 4.78
CA GLY A 610 -17.00 18.50 5.44
C GLY A 610 -18.09 19.57 5.33
N THR A 611 -19.37 19.17 5.30
CA THR A 611 -20.52 20.07 5.06
C THR A 611 -20.74 21.16 6.12
N SER A 612 -19.94 21.19 7.18
CA SER A 612 -20.02 22.14 8.30
C SER A 612 -18.69 22.84 8.63
N GLU A 613 -17.66 22.69 7.80
CA GLU A 613 -16.31 23.17 8.08
C GLU A 613 -16.09 24.60 7.59
N SER A 614 -15.40 25.42 8.39
CA SER A 614 -14.93 26.76 8.01
C SER A 614 -13.41 26.76 8.00
N ILE A 615 -12.82 26.81 6.81
CA ILE A 615 -11.37 26.82 6.64
C ILE A 615 -10.87 28.26 6.50
N TRP A 616 -9.75 28.57 7.13
CA TRP A 616 -9.01 29.81 6.96
C TRP A 616 -7.69 29.53 6.28
N MET A 617 -7.41 30.19 5.17
CA MET A 617 -6.07 30.22 4.62
C MET A 617 -5.33 31.46 5.11
N GLU A 618 -4.11 31.27 5.58
CA GLU A 618 -3.16 32.33 5.86
C GLU A 618 -1.95 32.24 4.92
N ILE A 619 -1.55 33.37 4.35
CA ILE A 619 -0.42 33.44 3.40
C ILE A 619 0.76 34.13 4.08
N PHE A 620 1.92 33.48 4.10
CA PHE A 620 3.16 33.98 4.68
C PHE A 620 4.28 34.03 3.63
N ASP A 621 5.22 34.98 3.76
CA ASP A 621 6.53 34.84 3.12
C ASP A 621 7.46 33.90 3.93
N VAL A 622 8.63 33.58 3.38
CA VAL A 622 9.64 32.76 4.05
C VAL A 622 10.25 33.39 5.32
N MET A 623 10.01 34.69 5.56
CA MET A 623 10.43 35.39 6.78
C MET A 623 9.32 35.40 7.85
N GLY A 624 8.15 34.80 7.56
CA GLY A 624 7.01 34.72 8.47
C GLY A 624 6.09 35.94 8.45
N ASN A 625 6.28 36.89 7.52
CA ASN A 625 5.36 38.02 7.38
C ASN A 625 4.03 37.55 6.78
N LYS A 626 2.93 37.84 7.47
CA LYS A 626 1.58 37.48 7.02
C LYS A 626 1.04 38.49 6.01
N PHE A 627 0.71 38.02 4.81
CA PHE A 627 0.18 38.84 3.71
C PHE A 627 -1.35 38.85 3.65
N ALA A 628 -2.00 37.72 3.95
CA ALA A 628 -3.45 37.61 3.86
C ALA A 628 -4.00 36.55 4.83
N ALA A 629 -5.28 36.70 5.18
CA ALA A 629 -6.11 35.68 5.79
C ALA A 629 -7.46 35.64 5.05
N ILE A 630 -7.80 34.50 4.47
CA ILE A 630 -8.98 34.34 3.60
C ILE A 630 -9.85 33.20 4.17
N PRO A 631 -11.13 33.46 4.49
CA PRO A 631 -12.06 32.40 4.90
C PRO A 631 -12.65 31.68 3.67
N PHE A 632 -12.84 30.37 3.80
CA PHE A 632 -13.58 29.51 2.90
C PHE A 632 -14.84 29.01 3.62
N GLY A 633 -16.01 29.22 3.02
CA GLY A 633 -17.26 28.61 3.50
C GLY A 633 -17.44 27.20 2.96
N ALA A 634 -18.26 26.39 3.63
CA ALA A 634 -18.55 24.99 3.26
C ALA A 634 -19.06 24.77 1.82
N ALA A 635 -19.53 25.82 1.13
CA ALA A 635 -19.97 25.77 -0.28
C ALA A 635 -18.94 26.31 -1.28
N GLN A 636 -17.81 26.85 -0.81
CA GLN A 636 -16.79 27.47 -1.63
C GLN A 636 -15.56 26.58 -1.73
N LEU A 637 -15.57 25.67 -2.70
CA LEU A 637 -14.47 24.72 -2.97
C LEU A 637 -13.33 25.33 -3.80
N SER A 638 -13.43 26.60 -4.18
CA SER A 638 -12.36 27.30 -4.90
C SER A 638 -12.29 28.79 -4.57
N TYR A 639 -11.07 29.34 -4.59
CA TYR A 639 -10.81 30.76 -4.37
C TYR A 639 -9.63 31.25 -5.22
N THR A 640 -9.80 32.38 -5.90
CA THR A 640 -8.72 33.00 -6.70
C THR A 640 -7.97 34.05 -5.87
N VAL A 641 -6.69 33.81 -5.61
CA VAL A 641 -5.76 34.79 -5.03
C VAL A 641 -5.08 35.55 -6.16
N ASN A 642 -5.21 36.88 -6.16
CA ASN A 642 -4.47 37.74 -7.08
C ASN A 642 -3.00 37.88 -6.61
N THR A 643 -2.09 37.14 -7.23
CA THR A 643 -0.66 37.15 -6.89
C THR A 643 0.10 38.34 -7.48
N SER A 644 -0.54 39.17 -8.33
CA SER A 644 0.12 40.36 -8.91
C SER A 644 0.58 41.37 -7.86
N MET A 645 -0.02 41.36 -6.67
CA MET A 645 0.35 42.26 -5.56
C MET A 645 1.50 41.72 -4.68
N TYR A 646 1.93 40.47 -4.90
CA TYR A 646 2.98 39.82 -4.12
C TYR A 646 4.34 39.97 -4.83
N PRO A 647 5.44 40.27 -4.12
CA PRO A 647 6.79 40.18 -4.69
C PRO A 647 7.12 38.78 -5.25
N PRO A 648 8.01 38.66 -6.26
CA PRO A 648 8.51 37.35 -6.67
C PRO A 648 9.16 36.64 -5.49
N GLY A 649 8.85 35.36 -5.27
CA GLY A 649 9.34 34.63 -4.12
C GLY A 649 8.52 33.40 -3.77
N ILE A 650 8.93 32.72 -2.69
CA ILE A 650 8.24 31.58 -2.12
C ILE A 650 7.32 32.06 -1.00
N TYR A 651 6.09 31.57 -0.99
CA TYR A 651 5.08 31.81 0.02
C TYR A 651 4.58 30.50 0.61
N LEU A 652 4.27 30.51 1.90
CA LEU A 652 3.68 29.39 2.62
C LEU A 652 2.20 29.69 2.86
N LEU A 653 1.33 28.81 2.39
CA LEU A 653 -0.11 28.90 2.58
C LEU A 653 -0.49 27.89 3.65
N ASN A 654 -0.89 28.38 4.82
CA ASN A 654 -1.36 27.58 5.94
C ASN A 654 -2.88 27.55 5.91
N PHE A 655 -3.47 26.36 5.74
CA PHE A 655 -4.90 26.16 5.82
C PHE A 655 -5.24 25.71 7.23
N LYS A 656 -6.23 26.34 7.85
CA LYS A 656 -6.61 26.14 9.23
C LYS A 656 -8.09 25.81 9.37
N SER A 657 -8.41 24.81 10.17
CA SER A 657 -9.75 24.46 10.63
C SER A 657 -9.73 24.50 12.16
N ASP A 658 -10.70 25.13 12.81
CA ASP A 658 -10.73 25.32 14.27
C ASP A 658 -9.41 25.82 14.88
N ASN A 659 -8.74 26.73 14.16
CA ASN A 659 -7.45 27.36 14.51
C ASN A 659 -6.23 26.41 14.53
N GLN A 660 -6.37 25.15 14.10
CA GLN A 660 -5.26 24.22 13.85
C GLN A 660 -4.91 24.17 12.36
N ILE A 661 -3.62 24.04 12.02
CA ILE A 661 -3.18 23.88 10.63
C ILE A 661 -3.54 22.48 10.17
N VAL A 662 -4.43 22.38 9.18
CA VAL A 662 -4.88 21.12 8.58
C VAL A 662 -4.03 20.71 7.38
N THR A 663 -3.52 21.67 6.62
CA THR A 663 -2.58 21.43 5.53
C THR A 663 -1.76 22.68 5.22
N GLN A 664 -0.57 22.49 4.63
CA GLN A 664 0.30 23.57 4.20
C GLN A 664 0.71 23.36 2.74
N LYS A 665 0.68 24.42 1.94
CA LYS A 665 1.11 24.38 0.54
C LYS A 665 2.13 25.49 0.26
N LYS A 666 3.12 25.16 -0.55
CA LYS A 666 4.15 26.11 -1.01
C LYS A 666 3.67 26.76 -2.30
N LEU A 667 3.46 28.08 -2.31
CA LEU A 667 3.18 28.88 -3.50
C LEU A 667 4.48 29.53 -4.00
N ILE A 668 4.77 29.40 -5.28
CA ILE A 668 5.90 30.08 -5.93
C ILE A 668 5.32 31.20 -6.78
N VAL A 669 5.65 32.46 -6.51
CA VAL A 669 5.25 33.60 -7.33
C VAL A 669 6.42 34.01 -8.22
N LEU A 670 6.20 34.00 -9.53
CA LEU A 670 7.16 34.48 -10.53
C LEU A 670 6.64 35.78 -11.16
N LYS A 671 7.53 36.73 -11.42
CA LYS A 671 7.22 37.87 -12.29
C LYS A 671 8.17 37.88 -13.47
N LYS A 672 7.65 38.29 -14.63
CA LYS A 672 8.47 38.67 -15.78
C LYS A 672 8.98 40.08 -15.61
#